data_AF-A0A0U1LI73-F1
#
_entry.id   AF-A0A0U1LI73-F1
#
_cell.length_a   1.000
_cell.length_b   1.000
_cell.length_c   1.000
_cell.angle_alpha   90.00
_cell.angle_beta   90.00
_cell.angle_gamma   90.00
#
_symmetry.space_group_name_H-M   'P 1'
#
loop_
_entity.id
_entity.type
_entity.pdbx_description
1 polymer ?
#
loop_
_entity_poly.entity_id
_entity_poly.type
_entity_poly.pdbx_seq_one_letter_code
_entity_poly.pdbx_strand_id
1 'polypeptide(L)'
;MSVNLKDNQQSEILQVTIALSVVADIAVVLRLVSRKLKGNYALDDLLAVIGLVISWGCLGLGIYMVKIGVGKHTQLASPQDQQNFFKALMAYEIVYFATLAATKLSILTFYTRLFPTRPFRIAARVMTAVVIAWFIATTLVSIFSCNPVQAFWTHQPGSTCIVSEHFYIANAIPNIVTDAIILALPIRMVWKLHTSKWERVALTFIFLLGSFVVVASIIRLSQLHQVSSPDFMWGFNNTVIWSSVEPSVAVISACLPTMRPLAEFILPRRWRTRSRGYKGSSQLRSYTHGTADFVPKSSQLDEMDRGDTENRRLNSCWVDTYSSNAVPLNTVGKSHFNSTAKGPSADSQDIHVETNINVSASSIRSLSKVHSLSHPTQKGLISMSQQRIVQLAATISENVSKIDSYLKANGFADISFDIDTPFESKYPEEISALRTAVLDANTELSDLLLGPKEIFVEYQYNYFVCMRALYQYKIPNAFPVGQEATFAEIARKTNCGEVVVRRILRYAITNRIFKEVRKGVIVHTATSKALVEDEKFRDYVGMRCEEMWQAELNTIPAMLKWPDSQDPAETGFSLANNSTETMYRIMGQDPARAQRFSNAMAFRLTGPSLQLRYLVEGGPWHSLPPGGTVVDVGGSHGFAMVAIAEKFPSLRFIVQDLPPTIAARRPIPDKYHDYVSFMEHDFFTPQPIKNANVYLFRWIFHNWADIHCIRILKNLVPALGPNSKVVVSEICLPEPNTMPARQERKLRAMDVAMMTLQNAQERDKDEWISLFKRADERFIFDGVTQPEGSDLAVIVFSWKDIAN
;
A
#
# COMPACT_ATOMS: atom_id res chain seq x y z
N MET A 1 -13.11 40.60 41.10
CA MET A 1 -11.72 40.31 40.70
C MET A 1 -11.14 41.62 40.18
N SER A 2 -10.13 42.20 40.83
CA SER A 2 -9.53 43.47 40.41
C SER A 2 -8.76 43.27 39.10
N VAL A 3 -9.22 43.89 38.01
CA VAL A 3 -8.57 43.83 36.69
C VAL A 3 -7.22 44.56 36.75
N ASN A 4 -6.15 43.90 36.33
CA ASN A 4 -4.81 44.49 36.31
C ASN A 4 -4.61 45.33 35.04
N LEU A 5 -4.83 46.65 35.15
CA LEU A 5 -4.75 47.60 34.05
C LEU A 5 -3.35 47.75 33.41
N LYS A 6 -2.32 47.08 33.93
CA LYS A 6 -0.96 47.09 33.36
C LYS A 6 -0.73 46.02 32.28
N ASP A 7 -1.63 45.06 32.15
CA ASP A 7 -1.47 43.97 31.20
C ASP A 7 -1.59 44.48 29.74
N ASN A 8 -0.74 43.97 28.85
CA ASN A 8 -0.58 44.49 27.49
C ASN A 8 -0.28 43.37 26.48
N GLN A 9 -1.19 43.14 25.53
CA GLN A 9 -1.09 42.11 24.49
C GLN A 9 -0.66 42.66 23.12
N GLN A 10 -0.36 43.96 23.02
CA GLN A 10 -0.10 44.64 21.74
C GLN A 10 1.12 44.11 20.99
N SER A 11 2.16 43.69 21.72
CA SER A 11 3.39 43.18 21.11
C SER A 11 3.17 41.84 20.38
N GLU A 12 2.31 40.99 20.92
CA GLU A 12 1.95 39.69 20.33
C GLU A 12 1.21 39.87 19.01
N ILE A 13 0.21 40.77 18.99
CA ILE A 13 -0.54 41.12 17.76
C ILE A 13 0.41 41.58 16.65
N LEU A 14 1.28 42.54 16.96
CA LEU A 14 2.19 43.12 15.96
C LEU A 14 3.18 42.10 15.42
N GLN A 15 3.75 41.26 16.29
CA GLN A 15 4.72 40.24 15.89
C GLN A 15 4.09 39.23 14.93
N VAL A 16 2.90 38.70 15.26
CA VAL A 16 2.23 37.68 14.43
C VAL A 16 1.77 38.27 13.10
N THR A 17 1.11 39.44 13.12
CA THR A 17 0.56 40.07 11.92
C THR A 17 1.66 40.50 10.94
N ILE A 18 2.77 41.06 11.43
CA ILE A 18 3.90 41.46 10.56
C ILE A 18 4.61 40.23 9.99
N ALA A 19 4.90 39.22 10.82
CA ALA A 19 5.61 38.03 10.39
C ALA A 19 4.87 37.29 9.26
N LEU A 20 3.56 37.11 9.41
CA LEU A 20 2.76 36.40 8.40
C LEU A 20 2.58 37.20 7.11
N SER A 21 2.48 38.53 7.21
CA SER A 21 2.42 39.40 6.03
C SER A 21 3.71 39.28 5.20
N VAL A 22 4.87 39.29 5.85
CA VAL A 22 6.17 39.11 5.17
C VAL A 22 6.25 37.75 4.46
N VAL A 23 5.75 36.68 5.08
CA VAL A 23 5.72 35.35 4.44
C VAL A 23 4.79 35.34 3.22
N ALA A 24 3.65 36.02 3.30
CA ALA A 24 2.73 36.17 2.16
C ALA A 24 3.36 36.96 1.01
N ASP A 25 4.10 38.04 1.30
CA ASP A 25 4.85 38.82 0.31
C ASP A 25 5.86 37.93 -0.43
N ILE A 26 6.65 37.16 0.32
CA ILE A 26 7.62 36.22 -0.25
C ILE A 26 6.91 35.19 -1.15
N ALA A 27 5.79 34.62 -0.70
CA ALA A 27 5.07 33.62 -1.46
C ALA A 27 4.58 34.13 -2.83
N VAL A 28 4.06 35.38 -2.90
CA VAL A 28 3.61 36.00 -4.15
C VAL A 28 4.80 36.34 -5.05
N VAL A 29 5.91 36.83 -4.50
CA VAL A 29 7.15 37.05 -5.27
C VAL A 29 7.65 35.75 -5.89
N LEU A 30 7.70 34.65 -5.13
CA LEU A 30 8.10 33.34 -5.63
C LEU A 30 7.16 32.81 -6.72
N ARG A 31 5.85 33.07 -6.60
CA ARG A 31 4.87 32.80 -7.67
C ARG A 31 5.24 33.56 -8.95
N LEU A 32 5.44 34.88 -8.88
CA LEU A 32 5.77 35.69 -10.05
C LEU A 32 7.08 35.27 -10.72
N VAL A 33 8.11 34.95 -9.93
CA VAL A 33 9.39 34.41 -10.43
C VAL A 33 9.19 33.06 -11.12
N SER A 34 8.43 32.13 -10.51
CA SER A 34 8.09 30.83 -11.10
C SER A 34 7.36 30.96 -12.45
N ARG A 35 6.48 31.96 -12.58
CA ARG A 35 5.75 32.24 -13.83
C ARG A 35 6.65 32.86 -14.90
N LYS A 36 7.57 33.74 -14.51
CA LYS A 36 8.59 34.31 -15.42
C LYS A 36 9.46 33.22 -16.05
N LEU A 37 9.77 32.16 -15.32
CA LEU A 37 10.50 30.98 -15.85
C LEU A 37 9.71 30.17 -16.90
N LYS A 38 8.37 30.27 -16.94
CA LYS A 38 7.49 29.59 -17.91
C LYS A 38 6.96 30.47 -19.04
N GLY A 39 7.23 31.78 -19.01
CA GLY A 39 7.08 32.68 -20.16
C GLY A 39 5.78 33.48 -20.29
N ASN A 40 4.73 33.29 -19.47
CA ASN A 40 3.49 34.07 -19.57
C ASN A 40 2.78 34.26 -18.21
N TYR A 41 2.33 35.49 -17.92
CA TYR A 41 1.43 35.80 -16.79
C TYR A 41 -0.01 35.46 -17.14
N ALA A 42 -0.79 35.04 -16.14
CA ALA A 42 -2.21 34.71 -16.30
C ALA A 42 -3.09 35.53 -15.36
N LEU A 43 -4.41 35.51 -15.60
CA LEU A 43 -5.39 36.26 -14.80
C LEU A 43 -5.37 35.83 -13.31
N ASP A 44 -5.06 34.57 -13.02
CA ASP A 44 -4.86 34.10 -11.65
C ASP A 44 -3.67 34.75 -10.93
N ASP A 45 -2.62 35.11 -11.66
CA ASP A 45 -1.44 35.80 -11.11
C ASP A 45 -1.77 37.26 -10.76
N LEU A 46 -2.55 37.94 -11.61
CA LEU A 46 -3.05 39.29 -11.33
C LEU A 46 -3.96 39.32 -10.10
N LEU A 47 -4.90 38.38 -9.99
CA LEU A 47 -5.80 38.29 -8.83
C LEU A 47 -5.05 37.97 -7.53
N ALA A 48 -3.95 37.21 -7.58
CA ALA A 48 -3.12 36.95 -6.41
C ALA A 48 -2.38 38.21 -5.93
N VAL A 49 -1.86 39.03 -6.86
CA VAL A 49 -1.22 40.32 -6.52
C VAL A 49 -2.25 41.30 -5.97
N ILE A 50 -3.45 41.36 -6.57
CA ILE A 50 -4.56 42.16 -6.03
C ILE A 50 -4.91 41.71 -4.61
N GLY A 51 -5.02 40.39 -4.37
CA GLY A 51 -5.25 39.84 -3.03
C GLY A 51 -4.18 40.25 -2.02
N LEU A 52 -2.90 40.22 -2.40
CA LEU A 52 -1.80 40.67 -1.55
C LEU A 52 -1.90 42.17 -1.21
N VAL A 53 -2.12 43.01 -2.22
CA VAL A 53 -2.21 44.46 -2.02
C VAL A 53 -3.38 44.82 -1.11
N ILE A 54 -4.52 44.14 -1.26
CA ILE A 54 -5.66 44.31 -0.35
C ILE A 54 -5.32 43.81 1.06
N SER A 55 -4.56 42.72 1.19
CA SER A 55 -4.12 42.19 2.50
C SER A 55 -3.21 43.15 3.27
N TRP A 56 -2.43 44.00 2.59
CA TRP A 56 -1.70 45.09 3.25
C TRP A 56 -2.64 46.11 3.90
N GLY A 57 -3.86 46.25 3.39
CA GLY A 57 -4.92 47.01 4.06
C GLY A 57 -5.32 46.39 5.41
N CYS A 58 -5.43 45.07 5.50
CA CYS A 58 -5.64 44.37 6.79
C CYS A 58 -4.46 44.60 7.74
N LEU A 59 -3.22 44.51 7.25
CA LEU A 59 -2.02 44.80 8.05
C LEU A 59 -2.03 46.25 8.58
N GLY A 60 -2.28 47.23 7.71
CA GLY A 60 -2.30 48.65 8.08
C GLY A 60 -3.41 48.98 9.08
N LEU A 61 -4.63 48.46 8.86
CA LEU A 61 -5.76 48.65 9.77
C LEU A 61 -5.54 47.92 11.11
N GLY A 62 -4.92 46.74 11.10
CA GLY A 62 -4.53 46.02 12.32
C GLY A 62 -3.50 46.78 13.16
N ILE A 63 -2.47 47.35 12.53
CA ILE A 63 -1.48 48.21 13.21
C ILE A 63 -2.17 49.47 13.76
N TYR A 64 -3.09 50.06 13.00
CA TYR A 64 -3.87 51.22 13.46
C TYR A 64 -4.74 50.88 14.67
N MET A 65 -5.43 49.74 14.67
CA MET A 65 -6.22 49.25 15.80
C MET A 65 -5.37 49.04 17.06
N VAL A 66 -4.17 48.49 16.94
CA VAL A 66 -3.22 48.38 18.06
C VAL A 66 -2.80 49.76 18.56
N LYS A 67 -2.54 50.71 17.65
CA LYS A 67 -2.12 52.07 18.02
C LYS A 67 -3.19 52.81 18.84
N ILE A 68 -4.48 52.64 18.52
CA ILE A 68 -5.59 53.27 19.23
C ILE A 68 -6.00 52.55 20.53
N GLY A 69 -5.36 51.42 20.88
CA GLY A 69 -5.50 50.79 22.19
C GLY A 69 -5.99 49.35 22.22
N VAL A 70 -6.24 48.69 21.07
CA VAL A 70 -6.57 47.25 21.06
C VAL A 70 -5.42 46.43 21.66
N GLY A 71 -5.73 45.45 22.51
CA GLY A 71 -4.75 44.70 23.32
C GLY A 71 -4.43 45.33 24.68
N LYS A 72 -5.15 46.40 25.05
CA LYS A 72 -5.22 46.98 26.40
C LYS A 72 -6.69 47.03 26.84
N HIS A 73 -6.92 47.15 28.14
CA HIS A 73 -8.27 47.27 28.70
C HIS A 73 -9.01 48.51 28.17
N THR A 74 -10.28 48.37 27.79
CA THR A 74 -11.13 49.42 27.20
C THR A 74 -11.18 50.69 28.05
N GLN A 75 -11.07 50.54 29.38
CA GLN A 75 -11.07 51.65 30.35
C GLN A 75 -9.91 52.64 30.15
N LEU A 76 -8.84 52.22 29.47
CA LEU A 76 -7.66 53.04 29.18
C LEU A 76 -7.77 53.84 27.88
N ALA A 77 -8.80 53.57 27.06
CA ALA A 77 -9.00 54.21 25.77
C ALA A 77 -9.96 55.40 25.88
N SER A 78 -9.63 56.50 25.17
CA SER A 78 -10.51 57.66 25.12
C SER A 78 -11.83 57.32 24.39
N PRO A 79 -12.95 58.03 24.68
CA PRO A 79 -14.19 57.84 23.93
C PRO A 79 -14.01 58.05 22.41
N GLN A 80 -13.08 58.92 22.01
CA GLN A 80 -12.74 59.13 20.60
C GLN A 80 -12.03 57.91 19.99
N ASP A 81 -11.13 57.27 20.73
CA ASP A 81 -10.43 56.06 20.29
C ASP A 81 -11.38 54.86 20.17
N GLN A 82 -12.39 54.78 21.05
CA GLN A 82 -13.46 53.78 20.96
C GLN A 82 -14.29 53.95 19.67
N GLN A 83 -14.66 55.18 19.30
CA GLN A 83 -15.33 55.42 18.02
C GLN A 83 -14.42 55.13 16.82
N ASN A 84 -13.14 55.48 16.92
CA ASN A 84 -12.15 55.20 15.88
C ASN A 84 -11.92 53.69 15.70
N PHE A 85 -12.06 52.90 16.78
CA PHE A 85 -12.02 51.44 16.73
C PHE A 85 -13.17 50.88 15.89
N PHE A 86 -14.41 51.28 16.15
CA PHE A 86 -15.55 50.79 15.35
C PHE A 86 -15.47 51.23 13.87
N LYS A 87 -14.99 52.45 13.58
CA LYS A 87 -14.71 52.87 12.19
C LYS A 87 -13.65 51.99 11.52
N ALA A 88 -12.55 51.72 12.24
CA ALA A 88 -11.49 50.84 11.75
C ALA A 88 -11.99 49.39 11.58
N LEU A 89 -12.88 48.92 12.46
CA LEU A 89 -13.46 47.58 12.43
C LEU A 89 -14.28 47.35 11.17
N MET A 90 -15.19 48.28 10.85
CA MET A 90 -15.98 48.21 9.62
C MET A 90 -15.08 48.23 8.36
N ALA A 91 -14.06 49.09 8.34
CA ALA A 91 -13.09 49.12 7.25
C ALA A 91 -12.30 47.81 7.14
N TYR A 92 -11.89 47.24 8.29
CA TYR A 92 -11.13 46.00 8.36
C TYR A 92 -11.94 44.83 7.81
N GLU A 93 -13.22 44.73 8.16
CA GLU A 93 -14.13 43.68 7.67
C GLU A 93 -14.27 43.68 6.15
N ILE A 94 -14.49 44.85 5.55
CA ILE A 94 -14.63 44.99 4.10
C ILE A 94 -13.33 44.58 3.40
N VAL A 95 -12.19 45.07 3.88
CA VAL A 95 -10.87 44.74 3.32
C VAL A 95 -10.55 43.26 3.50
N TYR A 96 -10.95 42.68 4.62
CA TYR A 96 -10.82 41.26 4.91
C TYR A 96 -11.63 40.39 3.93
N PHE A 97 -12.92 40.69 3.71
CA PHE A 97 -13.75 39.94 2.75
C PHE A 97 -13.24 40.10 1.32
N ALA A 98 -12.78 41.29 0.96
CA ALA A 98 -12.16 41.54 -0.35
C ALA A 98 -10.89 40.70 -0.56
N THR A 99 -10.04 40.57 0.47
CA THR A 99 -8.83 39.74 0.41
C THR A 99 -9.17 38.26 0.21
N LEU A 100 -10.14 37.73 0.96
CA LEU A 100 -10.57 36.33 0.82
C LEU A 100 -11.21 36.06 -0.54
N ALA A 101 -12.08 36.97 -1.00
CA ALA A 101 -12.71 36.85 -2.31
C ALA A 101 -11.66 36.86 -3.44
N ALA A 102 -10.73 37.83 -3.44
CA ALA A 102 -9.66 37.91 -4.44
C ALA A 102 -8.79 36.64 -4.47
N THR A 103 -8.47 36.09 -3.30
CA THR A 103 -7.68 34.86 -3.16
C THR A 103 -8.44 33.63 -3.69
N LYS A 104 -9.71 33.47 -3.34
CA LYS A 104 -10.58 32.40 -3.85
C LYS A 104 -10.74 32.46 -5.36
N LEU A 105 -10.90 33.67 -5.92
CA LEU A 105 -10.99 33.90 -7.36
C LEU A 105 -9.67 33.58 -8.08
N SER A 106 -8.51 33.86 -7.47
CA SER A 106 -7.20 33.44 -8.00
C SER A 106 -7.10 31.91 -8.12
N ILE A 107 -7.50 31.18 -7.07
CA ILE A 107 -7.47 29.70 -7.04
C ILE A 107 -8.44 29.11 -8.08
N LEU A 108 -9.68 29.59 -8.14
CA LEU A 108 -10.69 29.10 -9.08
C LEU A 108 -10.29 29.35 -10.54
N THR A 109 -9.74 30.53 -10.83
CA THR A 109 -9.21 30.86 -12.16
C THR A 109 -8.05 29.93 -12.52
N PHE A 110 -7.14 29.68 -11.58
CA PHE A 110 -6.03 28.73 -11.76
C PHE A 110 -6.56 27.31 -12.05
N TYR A 111 -7.59 26.84 -11.35
CA TYR A 111 -8.21 25.54 -11.58
C TYR A 111 -8.83 25.40 -12.97
N THR A 112 -9.58 26.40 -13.44
CA THR A 112 -10.17 26.36 -14.79
C THR A 112 -9.13 26.29 -15.91
N ARG A 113 -7.93 26.85 -15.65
CA ARG A 113 -6.77 26.81 -16.54
C ARG A 113 -6.03 25.49 -16.48
N LEU A 114 -5.87 24.92 -15.27
CA LEU A 114 -5.15 23.67 -15.04
C LEU A 114 -5.91 22.46 -15.59
N PHE A 115 -7.24 22.41 -15.43
CA PHE A 115 -8.05 21.27 -15.83
C PHE A 115 -8.97 21.61 -17.02
N PRO A 116 -8.81 20.95 -18.18
CA PRO A 116 -9.56 21.29 -19.39
C PRO A 116 -10.97 20.67 -19.48
N THR A 117 -11.39 19.87 -18.50
CA THR A 117 -12.65 19.11 -18.57
C THR A 117 -13.88 20.01 -18.40
N ARG A 118 -14.89 19.80 -19.26
CA ARG A 118 -16.15 20.59 -19.26
C ARG A 118 -16.89 20.60 -17.92
N PRO A 119 -17.18 19.46 -17.26
CA PRO A 119 -17.94 19.48 -15.99
C PRO A 119 -17.19 20.22 -14.88
N PHE A 120 -15.85 20.10 -14.85
CA PHE A 120 -15.01 20.78 -13.88
C PHE A 120 -15.01 22.30 -14.07
N ARG A 121 -14.90 22.77 -15.32
CA ARG A 121 -14.94 24.21 -15.63
C ARG A 121 -16.30 24.83 -15.31
N ILE A 122 -17.40 24.10 -15.51
CA ILE A 122 -18.73 24.54 -15.13
C ILE A 122 -18.81 24.69 -13.59
N ALA A 123 -18.39 23.65 -12.84
CA ALA A 123 -18.37 23.70 -11.38
C ALA A 123 -17.53 24.87 -10.84
N ALA A 124 -16.32 25.09 -11.37
CA ALA A 124 -15.45 26.19 -10.95
C ALA A 124 -16.03 27.58 -11.29
N ARG A 125 -16.75 27.74 -12.41
CA ARG A 125 -17.44 28.99 -12.76
C ARG A 125 -18.66 29.25 -11.87
N VAL A 126 -19.42 28.22 -11.53
CA VAL A 126 -20.51 28.34 -10.54
C VAL A 126 -19.94 28.80 -9.20
N MET A 127 -18.85 28.19 -8.73
CA MET A 127 -18.19 28.62 -7.50
C MET A 127 -17.65 30.05 -7.57
N THR A 128 -17.17 30.50 -8.74
CA THR A 128 -16.74 31.88 -8.96
C THR A 128 -17.91 32.85 -8.73
N ALA A 129 -19.10 32.55 -9.28
CA ALA A 129 -20.29 33.36 -9.08
C ALA A 129 -20.74 33.38 -7.61
N VAL A 130 -20.69 32.23 -6.92
CA VAL A 130 -21.03 32.12 -5.49
C VAL A 130 -20.12 32.98 -4.62
N VAL A 131 -18.80 32.97 -4.87
CA VAL A 131 -17.83 33.79 -4.13
C VAL A 131 -18.07 35.29 -4.34
N ILE A 132 -18.36 35.71 -5.58
CA ILE A 132 -18.67 37.11 -5.89
C ILE A 132 -19.97 37.54 -5.19
N ALA A 133 -21.02 36.71 -5.26
CA ALA A 133 -22.29 36.99 -4.61
C ALA A 133 -22.13 37.11 -3.08
N TRP A 134 -21.36 36.21 -2.47
CA TRP A 134 -21.03 36.26 -1.04
C TRP A 134 -20.27 37.55 -0.67
N PHE A 135 -19.25 37.93 -1.45
CA PHE A 135 -18.50 39.18 -1.21
C PHE A 135 -19.40 40.42 -1.29
N ILE A 136 -20.28 40.51 -2.29
CA ILE A 136 -21.21 41.63 -2.44
C ILE A 136 -22.18 41.66 -1.25
N ALA A 137 -22.77 40.52 -0.89
CA ALA A 137 -23.73 40.43 0.21
C ALA A 137 -23.10 40.83 1.55
N THR A 138 -21.91 40.30 1.87
CA THR A 138 -21.20 40.60 3.13
C THR A 138 -20.76 42.06 3.20
N THR A 139 -20.30 42.65 2.09
CA THR A 139 -19.94 44.07 2.03
C THR A 139 -21.14 44.97 2.26
N LEU A 140 -22.28 44.68 1.59
CA LEU A 140 -23.51 45.46 1.76
C LEU A 140 -24.03 45.38 3.20
N VAL A 141 -24.07 44.18 3.79
CA VAL A 141 -24.52 44.02 5.18
C VAL A 141 -23.56 44.71 6.15
N SER A 142 -22.24 44.66 5.92
CA SER A 142 -21.26 45.37 6.78
C SER A 142 -21.47 46.89 6.76
N ILE A 143 -21.73 47.47 5.58
CA ILE A 143 -21.96 48.92 5.44
C ILE A 143 -23.32 49.32 6.03
N PHE A 144 -24.36 48.52 5.79
CA PHE A 144 -25.74 48.81 6.21
C PHE A 144 -26.14 48.08 7.50
N SER A 145 -25.17 47.79 8.38
CA SER A 145 -25.42 47.08 9.64
C SER A 145 -26.28 47.86 10.63
N CYS A 146 -26.33 49.19 10.50
CA CYS A 146 -27.15 50.07 11.32
C CYS A 146 -27.93 51.08 10.46
N ASN A 147 -29.10 51.49 10.96
CA ASN A 147 -29.89 52.58 10.42
C ASN A 147 -30.07 53.68 11.48
N PRO A 148 -29.46 54.87 11.31
CA PRO A 148 -28.53 55.27 10.25
C PRO A 148 -27.13 54.63 10.41
N VAL A 149 -26.35 54.53 9.33
CA VAL A 149 -25.04 53.83 9.30
C VAL A 149 -24.07 54.34 10.37
N GLN A 150 -24.09 55.64 10.64
CA GLN A 150 -23.22 56.30 11.62
C GLN A 150 -23.42 55.77 13.04
N ALA A 151 -24.61 55.23 13.34
CA ALA A 151 -24.92 54.65 14.63
C ALA A 151 -24.03 53.46 14.99
N PHE A 152 -23.39 52.81 14.02
CA PHE A 152 -22.44 51.72 14.26
C PHE A 152 -21.25 52.16 15.12
N TRP A 153 -20.76 53.39 14.95
CA TRP A 153 -19.61 53.91 15.73
C TRP A 153 -19.97 55.05 16.68
N THR A 154 -21.15 55.66 16.58
CA THR A 154 -21.59 56.71 17.51
C THR A 154 -22.54 56.22 18.60
N HIS A 155 -23.10 55.01 18.48
CA HIS A 155 -24.10 54.45 19.41
C HIS A 155 -25.26 55.42 19.71
N GLN A 156 -25.86 55.99 18.66
CA GLN A 156 -26.93 56.98 18.81
C GLN A 156 -28.20 56.34 19.40
N PRO A 157 -28.83 56.94 20.44
CA PRO A 157 -30.10 56.46 20.97
C PRO A 157 -31.20 56.45 19.90
N GLY A 158 -31.92 55.34 19.76
CA GLY A 158 -33.04 55.19 18.81
C GLY A 158 -32.67 54.62 17.42
N SER A 159 -31.41 54.31 17.16
CA SER A 159 -30.98 53.60 15.95
C SER A 159 -31.29 52.10 16.01
N THR A 160 -31.59 51.49 14.86
CA THR A 160 -31.72 50.03 14.76
C THR A 160 -30.45 49.43 14.14
N CYS A 161 -29.86 48.45 14.80
CA CYS A 161 -28.64 47.77 14.35
C CYS A 161 -28.83 46.24 14.34
N ILE A 162 -28.15 45.56 13.42
CA ILE A 162 -28.07 44.10 13.39
C ILE A 162 -27.25 43.63 14.59
N VAL A 163 -27.69 42.55 15.23
CA VAL A 163 -26.92 41.91 16.30
C VAL A 163 -25.63 41.33 15.71
N SER A 164 -24.48 41.84 16.18
CA SER A 164 -23.17 41.52 15.62
C SER A 164 -22.88 40.01 15.61
N GLU A 165 -23.24 39.29 16.68
CA GLU A 165 -23.06 37.84 16.78
C GLU A 165 -23.73 37.07 15.64
N HIS A 166 -25.00 37.39 15.33
CA HIS A 166 -25.73 36.76 14.24
C HIS A 166 -25.13 37.09 12.87
N PHE A 167 -24.70 38.33 12.66
CA PHE A 167 -24.03 38.74 11.44
C PHE A 167 -22.75 37.94 11.19
N TYR A 168 -21.93 37.79 12.23
CA TYR A 168 -20.66 37.07 12.11
C TYR A 168 -20.82 35.57 11.92
N ILE A 169 -21.78 34.93 12.60
CA ILE A 169 -22.12 33.52 12.37
C ILE A 169 -22.63 33.32 10.94
N ALA A 170 -23.55 34.17 10.49
CA ALA A 170 -24.12 34.11 9.14
C ALA A 170 -23.08 34.29 8.04
N ASN A 171 -21.99 35.01 8.32
CA ASN A 171 -20.89 35.20 7.40
C ASN A 171 -19.83 34.06 7.46
N ALA A 172 -19.52 33.56 8.65
CA ALA A 172 -18.51 32.51 8.83
C ALA A 172 -18.90 31.21 8.13
N ILE A 173 -20.18 30.84 8.16
CA ILE A 173 -20.67 29.57 7.58
C ILE A 173 -20.46 29.52 6.05
N PRO A 174 -20.93 30.49 5.23
CA PRO A 174 -20.65 30.49 3.79
C PRO A 174 -19.16 30.57 3.47
N ASN A 175 -18.37 31.29 4.26
CA ASN A 175 -16.92 31.37 4.06
C ASN A 175 -16.26 29.99 4.20
N ILE A 176 -16.53 29.28 5.30
CA ILE A 176 -16.04 27.92 5.56
C ILE A 176 -16.52 26.92 4.49
N VAL A 177 -17.81 26.97 4.15
CA VAL A 177 -18.39 26.05 3.15
C VAL A 177 -17.77 26.26 1.78
N THR A 178 -17.57 27.53 1.36
CA THR A 178 -16.93 27.82 0.07
C THR A 178 -15.47 27.35 0.05
N ASP A 179 -14.73 27.48 1.15
CA ASP A 179 -13.36 26.95 1.26
C ASP A 179 -13.30 25.42 1.14
N ALA A 180 -14.18 24.71 1.86
CA ALA A 180 -14.25 23.26 1.79
C ALA A 180 -14.58 22.76 0.36
N ILE A 181 -15.54 23.41 -0.32
CA ILE A 181 -15.91 23.05 -1.69
C ILE A 181 -14.76 23.32 -2.67
N ILE A 182 -14.08 24.48 -2.57
CA ILE A 182 -12.95 24.82 -3.44
C ILE A 182 -11.80 23.81 -3.26
N LEU A 183 -11.52 23.37 -2.03
CA LEU A 183 -10.50 22.35 -1.75
C LEU A 183 -10.90 20.97 -2.25
N ALA A 184 -12.18 20.59 -2.17
CA ALA A 184 -12.66 19.29 -2.63
C ALA A 184 -12.73 19.16 -4.16
N LEU A 185 -12.93 20.27 -4.86
CA LEU A 185 -13.16 20.34 -6.30
C LEU A 185 -12.06 19.64 -7.16
N PRO A 186 -10.74 19.82 -6.92
CA PRO A 186 -9.70 19.10 -7.66
C PRO A 186 -9.46 17.65 -7.20
N ILE A 187 -9.91 17.23 -6.00
CA ILE A 187 -9.55 15.93 -5.41
C ILE A 187 -10.00 14.77 -6.30
N ARG A 188 -11.28 14.77 -6.69
CA ARG A 188 -11.85 13.72 -7.53
C ARG A 188 -11.17 13.63 -8.91
N MET A 189 -10.64 14.73 -9.43
CA MET A 189 -9.96 14.78 -10.73
C MET A 189 -8.51 14.32 -10.61
N VAL A 190 -7.80 14.78 -9.58
CA VAL A 190 -6.40 14.40 -9.28
C VAL A 190 -6.32 12.91 -8.98
N TRP A 191 -7.30 12.34 -8.29
CA TRP A 191 -7.34 10.91 -7.98
C TRP A 191 -7.63 10.04 -9.22
N LYS A 192 -8.21 10.63 -10.28
CA LYS A 192 -8.46 9.98 -11.56
C LYS A 192 -7.35 10.21 -12.60
N LEU A 193 -6.27 10.92 -12.25
CA LEU A 193 -5.20 11.26 -13.19
C LEU A 193 -3.82 10.90 -12.60
N HIS A 194 -3.04 10.09 -13.31
CA HIS A 194 -1.69 9.64 -12.92
C HIS A 194 -0.69 10.81 -12.79
N THR A 195 -0.76 11.52 -11.66
CA THR A 195 0.12 12.63 -11.32
C THR A 195 1.40 12.12 -10.64
N SER A 196 2.51 12.79 -10.95
CA SER A 196 3.84 12.54 -10.39
C SER A 196 3.89 12.73 -8.86
N LYS A 197 4.84 12.07 -8.19
CA LYS A 197 4.99 12.11 -6.72
C LYS A 197 5.06 13.54 -6.16
N TRP A 198 5.66 14.49 -6.89
CA TRP A 198 5.74 15.90 -6.49
C TRP A 198 4.40 16.63 -6.62
N GLU A 199 3.61 16.33 -7.66
CA GLU A 199 2.26 16.88 -7.80
C GLU A 199 1.35 16.39 -6.67
N ARG A 200 1.48 15.11 -6.27
CA ARG A 200 0.76 14.55 -5.12
C ARG A 200 1.18 15.19 -3.80
N VAL A 201 2.49 15.33 -3.54
CA VAL A 201 2.99 16.01 -2.33
C VAL A 201 2.56 17.47 -2.27
N ALA A 202 2.67 18.21 -3.37
CA ALA A 202 2.22 19.60 -3.45
C ALA A 202 0.70 19.71 -3.22
N LEU A 203 -0.10 18.81 -3.78
CA LEU A 203 -1.56 18.77 -3.60
C LEU A 203 -1.96 18.40 -2.16
N THR A 204 -1.25 17.45 -1.53
CA THR A 204 -1.43 17.14 -0.10
C THR A 204 -1.05 18.34 0.77
N PHE A 205 0.03 19.05 0.45
CA PHE A 205 0.44 20.24 1.21
C PHE A 205 -0.54 21.42 1.03
N ILE A 206 -1.05 21.64 -0.19
CA ILE A 206 -2.13 22.60 -0.46
C ILE A 206 -3.40 22.23 0.32
N PHE A 207 -3.74 20.94 0.40
CA PHE A 207 -4.89 20.45 1.16
C PHE A 207 -4.71 20.63 2.67
N LEU A 208 -3.52 20.35 3.20
CA LEU A 208 -3.18 20.57 4.61
C LEU A 208 -3.26 22.06 4.97
N LEU A 209 -2.65 22.94 4.15
CA LEU A 209 -2.71 24.38 4.39
C LEU A 209 -4.15 24.92 4.23
N GLY A 210 -4.91 24.42 3.25
CA GLY A 210 -6.32 24.76 3.05
C GLY A 210 -7.21 24.30 4.21
N SER A 211 -6.97 23.10 4.75
CA SER A 211 -7.66 22.63 5.95
C SER A 211 -7.32 23.47 7.19
N PHE A 212 -6.09 23.97 7.27
CA PHE A 212 -5.68 24.89 8.33
C PHE A 212 -6.41 26.23 8.25
N VAL A 213 -6.64 26.77 7.05
CA VAL A 213 -7.48 27.98 6.85
C VAL A 213 -8.90 27.75 7.38
N VAL A 214 -9.51 26.61 7.07
CA VAL A 214 -10.86 26.26 7.57
C VAL A 214 -10.88 26.16 9.11
N VAL A 215 -9.87 25.54 9.72
CA VAL A 215 -9.75 25.44 11.17
C VAL A 215 -9.54 26.82 11.81
N ALA A 216 -8.73 27.69 11.19
CA ALA A 216 -8.53 29.06 11.65
C ALA A 216 -9.84 29.88 11.63
N SER A 217 -10.66 29.74 10.57
CA SER A 217 -11.99 30.38 10.49
C SER A 217 -12.93 29.90 11.61
N ILE A 218 -12.88 28.61 11.97
CA ILE A 218 -13.70 28.02 13.06
C ILE A 218 -13.24 28.54 14.43
N ILE A 219 -11.92 28.59 14.66
CA ILE A 219 -11.36 29.15 15.90
C ILE A 219 -11.78 30.60 16.07
N ARG A 220 -11.69 31.41 15.02
CA ARG A 220 -12.16 32.81 15.04
C ARG A 220 -13.63 32.93 15.42
N LEU A 221 -14.50 32.08 14.87
CA LEU A 221 -15.94 32.08 15.18
C LEU A 221 -16.20 31.86 16.68
N SER A 222 -15.42 30.99 17.33
CA SER A 222 -15.58 30.69 18.76
C SER A 222 -15.23 31.88 19.68
N GLN A 223 -14.35 32.78 19.23
CA GLN A 223 -13.81 33.87 20.06
C GLN A 223 -14.62 35.17 19.95
N LEU A 224 -15.62 35.21 19.07
CA LEU A 224 -16.34 36.43 18.73
C LEU A 224 -17.41 36.86 19.76
N HIS A 225 -17.71 36.00 20.73
CA HIS A 225 -18.61 36.31 21.86
C HIS A 225 -18.09 37.46 22.75
N GLN A 226 -16.81 37.84 22.61
CA GLN A 226 -16.18 38.86 23.45
C GLN A 226 -16.43 40.31 23.00
N VAL A 227 -17.02 40.54 21.81
CA VAL A 227 -17.34 41.90 21.30
C VAL A 227 -18.43 42.57 22.14
N SER A 228 -19.35 41.78 22.71
CA SER A 228 -20.42 42.26 23.58
C SER A 228 -19.96 42.47 25.03
N SER A 229 -18.67 42.23 25.34
CA SER A 229 -18.14 42.41 26.69
C SER A 229 -17.81 43.89 26.97
N PRO A 230 -17.95 44.36 28.23
CA PRO A 230 -17.57 45.73 28.62
C PRO A 230 -16.09 46.06 28.34
N ASP A 231 -15.25 45.04 28.19
CA ASP A 231 -13.81 45.15 27.95
C ASP A 231 -13.44 44.65 26.54
N PHE A 232 -14.22 45.09 25.55
CA PHE A 232 -14.09 44.64 24.16
C PHE A 232 -12.69 44.88 23.57
N MET A 233 -11.97 45.96 23.90
CA MET A 233 -10.63 46.24 23.33
C MET A 233 -9.56 45.24 23.79
N TRP A 234 -9.71 44.66 24.99
CA TRP A 234 -8.87 43.59 25.50
C TRP A 234 -9.28 42.24 24.89
N GLY A 235 -10.57 41.91 24.93
CA GLY A 235 -11.09 40.64 24.42
C GLY A 235 -10.96 40.46 22.89
N PHE A 236 -10.82 41.57 22.14
CA PHE A 236 -10.68 41.53 20.69
C PHE A 236 -9.28 41.11 20.20
N ASN A 237 -8.29 40.96 21.10
CA ASN A 237 -6.91 40.59 20.77
C ASN A 237 -6.83 39.33 19.87
N ASN A 238 -7.40 38.22 20.33
CA ASN A 238 -7.39 36.96 19.57
C ASN A 238 -8.12 37.08 18.23
N THR A 239 -9.19 37.88 18.19
CA THR A 239 -9.94 38.13 16.95
C THR A 239 -9.07 38.84 15.91
N VAL A 240 -8.28 39.85 16.31
CA VAL A 240 -7.36 40.56 15.39
C VAL A 240 -6.25 39.64 14.89
N ILE A 241 -5.67 38.81 15.76
CA ILE A 241 -4.64 37.84 15.39
C ILE A 241 -5.19 36.87 14.35
N TRP A 242 -6.30 36.18 14.62
CA TRP A 242 -6.87 35.21 13.69
C TRP A 242 -7.39 35.85 12.40
N SER A 243 -7.94 37.06 12.49
CA SER A 243 -8.37 37.83 11.31
C SER A 243 -7.20 38.35 10.46
N SER A 244 -5.96 38.27 10.95
CA SER A 244 -4.72 38.56 10.22
C SER A 244 -4.06 37.29 9.68
N VAL A 245 -4.11 36.20 10.45
CA VAL A 245 -3.57 34.88 10.09
C VAL A 245 -4.32 34.31 8.88
N GLU A 246 -5.65 34.35 8.91
CA GLU A 246 -6.49 33.70 7.90
C GLU A 246 -6.27 34.25 6.48
N PRO A 247 -6.28 35.58 6.22
CA PRO A 247 -5.98 36.13 4.90
C PRO A 247 -4.55 35.84 4.45
N SER A 248 -3.58 35.92 5.36
CA SER A 248 -2.16 35.69 5.06
C SER A 248 -1.91 34.24 4.62
N VAL A 249 -2.47 33.28 5.35
CA VAL A 249 -2.37 31.85 4.99
C VAL A 249 -3.15 31.56 3.70
N ALA A 250 -4.30 32.21 3.48
CA ALA A 250 -5.04 32.08 2.23
C ALA A 250 -4.19 32.51 1.03
N VAL A 251 -3.53 33.68 1.10
CA VAL A 251 -2.63 34.19 0.04
C VAL A 251 -1.45 33.25 -0.19
N ILE A 252 -0.82 32.74 0.87
CA ILE A 252 0.25 31.74 0.79
C ILE A 252 -0.26 30.48 0.07
N SER A 253 -1.43 29.97 0.47
CA SER A 253 -2.02 28.75 -0.11
C SER A 253 -2.29 28.88 -1.62
N ALA A 254 -2.74 30.06 -2.06
CA ALA A 254 -3.00 30.34 -3.46
C ALA A 254 -1.74 30.34 -4.33
N CYS A 255 -0.56 30.59 -3.74
CA CYS A 255 0.70 30.66 -4.46
C CYS A 255 1.36 29.30 -4.68
N LEU A 256 1.18 28.35 -3.76
CA LEU A 256 1.82 27.02 -3.77
C LEU A 256 1.62 26.21 -5.08
N PRO A 257 0.42 26.12 -5.69
CA PRO A 257 0.22 25.33 -6.91
C PRO A 257 1.10 25.76 -8.09
N THR A 258 1.57 27.01 -8.09
CA THR A 258 2.33 27.61 -9.19
C THR A 258 3.85 27.53 -9.01
N MET A 259 4.37 27.05 -7.87
CA MET A 259 5.80 27.06 -7.53
C MET A 259 6.63 25.92 -8.15
N ARG A 260 5.99 24.97 -8.84
CA ARG A 260 6.67 23.80 -9.45
C ARG A 260 7.90 24.13 -10.32
N PRO A 261 7.83 25.06 -11.30
CA PRO A 261 8.98 25.45 -12.13
C PRO A 261 10.19 25.95 -11.32
N LEU A 262 9.93 26.67 -10.22
CA LEU A 262 10.96 27.18 -9.34
C LEU A 262 11.61 26.05 -8.53
N ALA A 263 10.82 25.09 -8.04
CA ALA A 263 11.34 23.88 -7.39
C ALA A 263 12.24 23.07 -8.34
N GLU A 264 11.85 22.95 -9.62
CA GLU A 264 12.65 22.28 -10.66
C GLU A 264 13.94 23.04 -11.06
N PHE A 265 14.02 24.34 -10.73
CA PHE A 265 15.19 25.18 -10.96
C PHE A 265 16.20 25.12 -9.80
N ILE A 266 15.72 25.07 -8.55
CA ILE A 266 16.55 25.10 -7.33
C ILE A 266 17.02 23.69 -6.92
N LEU A 267 16.23 22.65 -7.19
CA LEU A 267 16.59 21.28 -6.78
C LEU A 267 17.71 20.68 -7.65
N PRO A 268 18.69 19.95 -7.06
CA PRO A 268 19.81 19.36 -7.78
C PRO A 268 19.35 18.39 -8.88
N ARG A 269 20.15 18.30 -9.96
CA ARG A 269 19.89 17.53 -11.21
C ARG A 269 19.35 16.10 -11.03
N ARG A 270 19.57 15.47 -9.88
CA ARG A 270 19.10 14.12 -9.55
C ARG A 270 17.60 14.04 -9.23
N TRP A 271 16.95 15.17 -8.93
CA TRP A 271 15.53 15.27 -8.55
C TRP A 271 14.66 15.96 -9.62
N ARG A 272 15.26 16.37 -10.75
CA ARG A 272 14.53 16.84 -11.93
C ARG A 272 13.81 15.66 -12.59
N THR A 273 12.49 15.58 -12.44
CA THR A 273 11.67 14.74 -13.31
C THR A 273 11.88 15.20 -14.75
N ARG A 274 12.33 14.27 -15.61
CA ARG A 274 12.46 14.47 -17.04
C ARG A 274 11.05 14.66 -17.61
N SER A 275 10.53 15.89 -17.62
CA SER A 275 9.37 16.21 -18.43
C SER A 275 9.79 16.01 -19.87
N ARG A 276 9.23 14.98 -20.52
CA ARG A 276 9.36 14.74 -21.95
C ARG A 276 8.68 15.92 -22.64
N GLY A 277 9.43 16.99 -22.86
CA GLY A 277 9.05 18.06 -23.76
C GLY A 277 8.91 17.45 -25.15
N TYR A 278 7.67 17.28 -25.58
CA TYR A 278 7.33 17.13 -26.99
C TYR A 278 7.94 18.34 -27.69
N LYS A 279 9.03 18.14 -28.42
CA LYS A 279 9.49 19.09 -29.44
C LYS A 279 8.36 19.13 -30.47
N GLY A 280 7.44 20.07 -30.30
CA GLY A 280 6.52 20.45 -31.36
C GLY A 280 7.39 20.98 -32.50
N SER A 281 7.54 20.17 -33.54
CA SER A 281 7.92 20.63 -34.85
C SER A 281 6.87 21.66 -35.28
N SER A 282 7.25 22.93 -35.24
CA SER A 282 6.62 23.93 -36.06
C SER A 282 6.71 23.51 -37.53
N GLN A 283 5.67 23.89 -38.28
CA GLN A 283 5.49 23.76 -39.72
C GLN A 283 4.83 22.45 -40.19
N LEU A 284 3.50 22.51 -40.32
CA LEU A 284 2.85 22.01 -41.53
C LEU A 284 1.64 22.89 -41.84
N ARG A 285 1.82 23.84 -42.76
CA ARG A 285 0.72 24.36 -43.59
C ARG A 285 1.30 24.83 -44.91
N SER A 286 0.57 24.43 -45.97
CA SER A 286 0.68 24.80 -47.39
C SER A 286 1.94 24.36 -48.14
N TYR A 287 1.83 23.41 -49.07
CA TYR A 287 1.48 23.69 -50.47
C TYR A 287 1.29 22.40 -51.29
N THR A 288 0.31 22.44 -52.19
CA THR A 288 0.06 21.56 -53.33
C THR A 288 1.08 21.79 -54.46
N HIS A 289 1.62 20.72 -55.06
CA HIS A 289 1.68 20.44 -56.52
C HIS A 289 2.84 19.47 -56.89
N GLY A 290 2.50 18.45 -57.68
CA GLY A 290 3.14 18.16 -58.97
C GLY A 290 4.50 17.44 -59.03
N THR A 291 4.51 16.32 -59.77
CA THR A 291 5.62 15.74 -60.56
C THR A 291 6.85 15.26 -59.79
N ALA A 292 7.71 14.36 -60.25
CA ALA A 292 7.74 13.24 -61.18
C ALA A 292 9.05 12.50 -60.78
N ASP A 293 9.17 11.22 -61.11
CA ASP A 293 10.40 10.44 -61.33
C ASP A 293 11.65 10.66 -60.43
N PHE A 294 12.10 9.59 -59.76
CA PHE A 294 13.42 8.99 -60.02
C PHE A 294 13.71 7.79 -59.10
N VAL A 295 13.83 6.61 -59.71
CA VAL A 295 14.69 5.48 -59.28
C VAL A 295 16.11 5.85 -59.75
N PRO A 296 17.23 5.65 -59.01
CA PRO A 296 17.81 4.30 -58.92
C PRO A 296 18.80 3.94 -57.78
N LYS A 297 18.94 2.61 -57.63
CA LYS A 297 20.18 1.78 -57.53
C LYS A 297 21.12 1.83 -56.32
N SER A 298 21.10 0.71 -55.60
CA SER A 298 22.17 -0.31 -55.43
C SER A 298 23.65 0.09 -55.31
N SER A 299 24.31 -0.43 -54.26
CA SER A 299 25.61 -1.13 -54.28
C SER A 299 25.72 -1.91 -52.94
N GLN A 300 25.86 -3.24 -52.85
CA GLN A 300 27.01 -4.13 -53.20
C GLN A 300 28.32 -3.65 -52.55
N LEU A 301 29.16 -4.41 -51.84
CA LEU A 301 29.37 -5.82 -51.45
C LEU A 301 30.18 -5.76 -50.10
N ASP A 302 30.39 -6.78 -49.26
CA ASP A 302 31.18 -7.99 -49.50
C ASP A 302 30.93 -9.07 -48.42
N GLU A 303 30.93 -10.31 -48.89
CA GLU A 303 31.03 -11.57 -48.17
C GLU A 303 32.51 -12.03 -48.06
N MET A 304 32.79 -12.84 -47.03
CA MET A 304 33.82 -13.89 -46.84
C MET A 304 34.37 -13.78 -45.39
N ASP A 305 34.43 -14.82 -44.57
CA ASP A 305 34.81 -16.21 -44.89
C ASP A 305 34.27 -17.22 -43.84
N ARG A 306 34.14 -18.49 -44.23
CA ARG A 306 33.77 -19.64 -43.38
C ARG A 306 35.04 -20.40 -42.96
N GLY A 307 35.05 -20.94 -41.75
CA GLY A 307 35.99 -21.99 -41.34
C GLY A 307 35.63 -22.58 -39.97
N ASP A 308 35.26 -23.86 -39.98
CA ASP A 308 34.81 -24.67 -38.85
C ASP A 308 35.82 -24.79 -37.69
N THR A 309 35.31 -24.83 -36.45
CA THR A 309 35.61 -25.94 -35.52
C THR A 309 34.66 -25.95 -34.33
N GLU A 310 34.02 -27.10 -34.23
CA GLU A 310 33.30 -27.77 -33.15
C GLU A 310 33.81 -27.47 -31.71
N ASN A 311 32.85 -27.54 -30.78
CA ASN A 311 33.02 -27.83 -29.34
C ASN A 311 33.05 -26.68 -28.31
N ARG A 312 31.88 -26.06 -28.07
CA ARG A 312 31.38 -25.67 -26.72
C ARG A 312 29.91 -25.23 -26.78
N ARG A 313 28.99 -26.20 -26.79
CA ARG A 313 27.57 -25.99 -26.50
C ARG A 313 27.18 -26.83 -25.29
N LEU A 314 27.27 -26.26 -24.10
CA LEU A 314 26.53 -26.72 -22.92
C LEU A 314 26.21 -25.50 -22.04
N ASN A 315 24.95 -25.43 -21.62
CA ASN A 315 24.35 -24.55 -20.61
C ASN A 315 23.83 -23.18 -21.07
N SER A 316 22.73 -23.19 -21.82
CA SER A 316 21.65 -22.19 -21.69
C SER A 316 20.40 -22.71 -22.38
N CYS A 317 19.38 -23.16 -21.62
CA CYS A 317 18.02 -23.27 -22.15
C CYS A 317 17.04 -23.26 -20.98
N TRP A 318 16.63 -22.06 -20.58
CA TRP A 318 15.61 -21.83 -19.57
C TRP A 318 14.35 -21.26 -20.26
N VAL A 319 13.24 -22.00 -20.14
CA VAL A 319 11.84 -21.54 -20.19
C VAL A 319 11.37 -20.80 -21.47
N ASP A 320 11.22 -21.56 -22.56
CA ASP A 320 10.20 -21.33 -23.60
C ASP A 320 9.19 -22.49 -23.44
N THR A 321 7.90 -22.33 -23.12
CA THR A 321 6.84 -21.91 -24.05
C THR A 321 5.51 -22.09 -23.30
N TYR A 322 4.90 -21.01 -22.78
CA TYR A 322 3.51 -21.06 -22.27
C TYR A 322 2.63 -19.89 -22.72
N SER A 323 3.18 -18.94 -23.49
CA SER A 323 2.45 -17.75 -23.94
C SER A 323 2.28 -17.66 -25.45
N SER A 324 1.92 -18.76 -26.12
CA SER A 324 1.52 -18.67 -27.53
C SER A 324 0.38 -19.62 -27.86
N ASN A 325 -0.85 -19.06 -27.89
CA ASN A 325 -1.86 -19.29 -28.93
C ASN A 325 -3.07 -18.38 -28.67
N ALA A 326 -2.92 -17.08 -28.97
CA ALA A 326 -4.07 -16.20 -29.17
C ALA A 326 -4.56 -16.36 -30.62
N VAL A 327 -5.67 -17.08 -30.80
CA VAL A 327 -6.42 -17.11 -32.07
C VAL A 327 -7.41 -15.95 -32.06
N PRO A 328 -7.54 -15.16 -33.15
CA PRO A 328 -8.38 -13.98 -33.16
C PRO A 328 -9.87 -14.38 -33.30
N LEU A 329 -10.70 -13.99 -32.32
CA LEU A 329 -12.16 -14.06 -32.45
C LEU A 329 -12.68 -12.75 -33.04
N ASN A 330 -12.97 -12.76 -34.33
CA ASN A 330 -13.89 -11.81 -34.97
C ASN A 330 -15.31 -12.39 -35.00
N THR A 331 -16.27 -11.51 -34.71
CA THR A 331 -17.71 -11.54 -35.06
C THR A 331 -18.57 -12.70 -34.55
N VAL A 332 -19.47 -12.42 -33.58
CA VAL A 332 -20.94 -12.64 -33.69
C VAL A 332 -21.67 -11.74 -32.67
N GLY A 333 -22.61 -10.92 -33.16
CA GLY A 333 -23.92 -10.70 -32.56
C GLY A 333 -24.06 -9.81 -31.32
N LYS A 334 -24.28 -8.50 -31.54
CA LYS A 334 -25.06 -7.67 -30.61
C LYS A 334 -26.51 -8.14 -30.66
N SER A 335 -27.09 -8.49 -29.53
CA SER A 335 -28.55 -8.48 -29.34
C SER A 335 -28.89 -7.73 -28.06
N HIS A 336 -29.58 -6.60 -28.26
CA HIS A 336 -30.26 -5.83 -27.23
C HIS A 336 -31.29 -6.68 -26.48
N PHE A 337 -31.39 -6.50 -25.16
CA PHE A 337 -32.69 -6.50 -24.49
C PHE A 337 -32.69 -5.44 -23.38
N ASN A 338 -33.56 -4.44 -23.56
CA ASN A 338 -33.97 -3.47 -22.56
C ASN A 338 -34.94 -4.15 -21.58
N SER A 339 -34.90 -3.77 -20.30
CA SER A 339 -36.13 -3.61 -19.52
C SER A 339 -35.88 -2.75 -18.28
N THR A 340 -36.52 -1.58 -18.29
CA THR A 340 -36.83 -0.73 -17.16
C THR A 340 -38.01 -1.29 -16.36
N ALA A 341 -37.92 -1.35 -15.02
CA ALA A 341 -39.09 -1.24 -14.15
C ALA A 341 -38.69 -0.81 -12.72
N LYS A 342 -39.51 0.09 -12.14
CA LYS A 342 -39.39 0.72 -10.81
C LYS A 342 -40.15 -0.08 -9.74
N GLY A 343 -39.52 -0.28 -8.55
CA GLY A 343 -40.06 -0.37 -7.17
C GLY A 343 -41.24 -1.32 -6.83
N PRO A 344 -41.66 -1.49 -5.55
CA PRO A 344 -41.17 -0.90 -4.29
C PRO A 344 -40.92 -1.91 -3.13
N SER A 345 -40.61 -1.38 -1.95
CA SER A 345 -40.42 -1.98 -0.62
C SER A 345 -41.59 -2.80 -0.05
N ALA A 346 -41.31 -3.84 0.75
CA ALA A 346 -41.94 -4.10 2.07
C ALA A 346 -41.42 -5.39 2.76
N ASP A 347 -41.22 -5.24 4.08
CA ASP A 347 -41.46 -6.17 5.20
C ASP A 347 -40.76 -7.53 5.35
N SER A 348 -40.03 -7.59 6.46
CA SER A 348 -39.56 -8.76 7.21
C SER A 348 -40.71 -9.49 7.91
N GLN A 349 -40.79 -10.81 7.73
CA GLN A 349 -41.47 -11.71 8.66
C GLN A 349 -40.62 -12.95 8.93
N ASP A 350 -40.35 -13.14 10.22
CA ASP A 350 -39.78 -14.35 10.82
C ASP A 350 -40.71 -15.56 10.64
N ILE A 351 -40.14 -16.72 10.30
CA ILE A 351 -40.83 -18.01 10.42
C ILE A 351 -39.92 -18.96 11.21
N HIS A 352 -40.34 -19.25 12.44
CA HIS A 352 -39.89 -20.36 13.27
C HIS A 352 -40.54 -21.67 12.81
N VAL A 353 -39.77 -22.75 12.67
CA VAL A 353 -40.27 -24.13 12.77
C VAL A 353 -39.26 -24.97 13.56
N GLU A 354 -39.69 -25.42 14.75
CA GLU A 354 -39.03 -26.44 15.58
C GLU A 354 -39.18 -27.84 14.97
N THR A 355 -38.26 -28.75 15.27
CA THR A 355 -38.61 -30.14 15.63
C THR A 355 -37.46 -30.82 16.38
N ASN A 356 -37.87 -31.64 17.35
CA ASN A 356 -37.17 -32.13 18.53
C ASN A 356 -36.57 -33.54 18.38
N ILE A 357 -35.84 -33.95 19.43
CA ILE A 357 -35.62 -35.31 20.01
C ILE A 357 -34.25 -35.94 19.64
N ASN A 358 -33.17 -35.95 20.45
CA ASN A 358 -32.88 -36.40 21.85
C ASN A 358 -32.25 -37.82 21.90
N VAL A 359 -30.94 -37.96 22.17
CA VAL A 359 -30.32 -39.14 22.87
C VAL A 359 -28.98 -38.76 23.57
N SER A 360 -28.99 -39.00 24.89
CA SER A 360 -27.97 -39.30 25.91
C SER A 360 -26.57 -38.63 25.94
N ALA A 361 -26.34 -37.95 27.07
CA ALA A 361 -25.03 -37.60 27.61
C ALA A 361 -24.45 -38.77 28.43
N SER A 362 -23.22 -39.19 28.12
CA SER A 362 -22.20 -39.55 29.13
C SER A 362 -20.90 -40.01 28.46
N SER A 363 -20.06 -39.05 28.10
CA SER A 363 -18.59 -39.08 28.25
C SER A 363 -17.98 -37.87 27.55
N ILE A 364 -16.83 -37.40 28.04
CA ILE A 364 -16.08 -36.22 27.59
C ILE A 364 -16.58 -34.90 28.23
N ARG A 365 -16.42 -34.82 29.55
CA ARG A 365 -15.93 -33.57 30.16
C ARG A 365 -14.43 -33.50 29.91
N SER A 366 -13.98 -32.65 29.00
CA SER A 366 -13.02 -31.58 29.29
C SER A 366 -12.67 -30.83 28.00
N LEU A 367 -12.66 -29.50 28.10
CA LEU A 367 -12.10 -28.53 27.15
C LEU A 367 -12.87 -28.24 25.85
N SER A 368 -14.05 -27.62 25.97
CA SER A 368 -14.49 -26.58 25.01
C SER A 368 -15.54 -25.67 25.63
N LYS A 369 -15.11 -24.54 26.22
CA LYS A 369 -16.01 -23.41 26.51
C LYS A 369 -15.60 -22.25 25.60
N VAL A 370 -16.09 -22.29 24.36
CA VAL A 370 -16.16 -21.09 23.52
C VAL A 370 -17.33 -20.28 24.06
N HIS A 371 -17.04 -19.13 24.69
CA HIS A 371 -18.08 -18.18 25.08
C HIS A 371 -18.57 -17.45 23.83
N SER A 372 -19.87 -17.54 23.56
CA SER A 372 -20.57 -16.59 22.72
C SER A 372 -20.51 -15.22 23.38
N LEU A 373 -19.80 -14.27 22.77
CA LEU A 373 -19.63 -12.92 23.29
C LEU A 373 -20.84 -12.06 22.92
N SER A 374 -21.68 -11.77 23.91
CA SER A 374 -22.48 -10.54 23.90
C SER A 374 -21.53 -9.34 23.95
N HIS A 375 -21.86 -8.26 23.21
CA HIS A 375 -21.02 -7.07 23.13
C HIS A 375 -20.75 -6.49 24.54
N PRO A 376 -19.48 -6.40 24.99
CA PRO A 376 -19.18 -5.87 26.31
C PRO A 376 -19.33 -4.35 26.34
N THR A 377 -19.76 -3.82 27.48
CA THR A 377 -19.76 -2.38 27.74
C THR A 377 -18.33 -1.82 27.72
N GLN A 378 -18.18 -0.53 27.36
CA GLN A 378 -16.88 0.14 27.20
C GLN A 378 -15.96 0.03 28.43
N LYS A 379 -16.54 -0.04 29.65
CA LYS A 379 -15.81 -0.24 30.91
C LYS A 379 -15.30 -1.68 31.10
N GLY A 380 -16.03 -2.66 30.57
CA GLY A 380 -15.62 -4.08 30.55
C GLY A 380 -14.48 -4.36 29.57
N LEU A 381 -14.49 -3.70 28.40
CA LEU A 381 -13.41 -3.79 27.40
C LEU A 381 -12.06 -3.31 27.96
N ILE A 382 -12.06 -2.23 28.75
CA ILE A 382 -10.84 -1.70 29.39
C ILE A 382 -10.28 -2.70 30.42
N SER A 383 -11.14 -3.28 31.27
CA SER A 383 -10.73 -4.30 32.25
C SER A 383 -10.19 -5.57 31.61
N MET A 384 -10.75 -6.00 30.47
CA MET A 384 -10.28 -7.17 29.73
C MET A 384 -8.90 -6.94 29.09
N SER A 385 -8.64 -5.73 28.56
CA SER A 385 -7.36 -5.40 27.92
C SER A 385 -6.18 -5.44 28.88
N GLN A 386 -6.35 -4.91 30.11
CA GLN A 386 -5.31 -4.93 31.14
C GLN A 386 -5.05 -6.34 31.67
N GLN A 387 -6.08 -7.20 31.72
CA GLN A 387 -5.90 -8.62 32.01
C GLN A 387 -5.17 -9.36 30.89
N ARG A 388 -5.39 -9.00 29.62
CA ARG A 388 -4.80 -9.70 28.47
C ARG A 388 -3.29 -9.53 28.39
N ILE A 389 -2.75 -8.32 28.56
CA ILE A 389 -1.29 -8.10 28.51
C ILE A 389 -0.55 -8.88 29.62
N VAL A 390 -1.15 -9.02 30.80
CA VAL A 390 -0.60 -9.79 31.91
C VAL A 390 -0.64 -11.30 31.60
N GLN A 391 -1.74 -11.79 31.04
CA GLN A 391 -1.85 -13.19 30.60
C GLN A 391 -0.79 -13.53 29.55
N LEU A 392 -0.61 -12.67 28.55
CA LEU A 392 0.39 -12.87 27.49
C LEU A 392 1.81 -12.92 28.07
N ALA A 393 2.14 -12.02 28.99
CA ALA A 393 3.43 -12.03 29.68
C ALA A 393 3.64 -13.32 30.49
N ALA A 394 2.60 -13.82 31.17
CA ALA A 394 2.66 -15.09 31.90
C ALA A 394 2.89 -16.28 30.95
N THR A 395 2.16 -16.33 29.82
CA THR A 395 2.34 -17.37 28.79
C THR A 395 3.76 -17.38 28.23
N ILE A 396 4.34 -16.21 27.97
CA ILE A 396 5.72 -16.08 27.51
C ILE A 396 6.68 -16.64 28.58
N SER A 397 6.54 -16.18 29.82
CA SER A 397 7.42 -16.59 30.92
C SER A 397 7.38 -18.11 31.17
N GLU A 398 6.18 -18.71 31.20
CA GLU A 398 6.00 -20.13 31.43
C GLU A 398 6.63 -20.97 30.32
N ASN A 399 6.31 -20.66 29.06
CA ASN A 399 6.79 -21.45 27.93
C ASN A 399 8.29 -21.25 27.68
N VAL A 400 8.85 -20.06 27.89
CA VAL A 400 10.30 -19.83 27.84
C VAL A 400 11.01 -20.66 28.92
N SER A 401 10.46 -20.75 30.13
CA SER A 401 11.06 -21.56 31.20
C SER A 401 11.10 -23.05 30.86
N LYS A 402 10.03 -23.57 30.22
CA LYS A 402 9.98 -24.95 29.71
C LYS A 402 11.01 -25.20 28.61
N ILE A 403 11.13 -24.26 27.66
CA ILE A 403 12.13 -24.34 26.58
C ILE A 403 13.54 -24.35 27.19
N ASP A 404 13.88 -23.40 28.05
CA ASP A 404 15.20 -23.30 28.70
C ASP A 404 15.55 -24.57 29.48
N SER A 405 14.60 -25.09 30.26
CA SER A 405 14.78 -26.33 31.03
C SER A 405 15.07 -27.52 30.11
N TYR A 406 14.35 -27.63 28.99
CA TYR A 406 14.55 -28.68 28.00
C TYR A 406 15.93 -28.58 27.33
N LEU A 407 16.33 -27.39 26.90
CA LEU A 407 17.61 -27.19 26.22
C LEU A 407 18.78 -27.58 27.13
N LYS A 408 18.74 -27.15 28.40
CA LYS A 408 19.74 -27.52 29.42
C LYS A 408 19.77 -29.01 29.69
N ALA A 409 18.61 -29.64 29.87
CA ALA A 409 18.51 -31.06 30.18
C ALA A 409 19.03 -31.97 29.05
N ASN A 410 18.95 -31.52 27.79
CA ASN A 410 19.33 -32.29 26.61
C ASN A 410 20.65 -31.82 25.96
N GLY A 411 21.37 -30.90 26.61
CA GLY A 411 22.67 -30.41 26.13
C GLY A 411 22.61 -29.62 24.82
N PHE A 412 21.46 -29.00 24.50
CA PHE A 412 21.37 -28.06 23.38
C PHE A 412 22.08 -26.75 23.72
N ALA A 413 22.69 -26.13 22.70
CA ALA A 413 23.23 -24.79 22.84
C ALA A 413 22.11 -23.77 23.10
N ASP A 414 22.46 -22.70 23.82
CA ASP A 414 21.55 -21.58 24.07
C ASP A 414 21.09 -20.93 22.75
N ILE A 415 19.86 -20.43 22.75
CA ILE A 415 19.31 -19.68 21.61
C ILE A 415 20.02 -18.32 21.54
N SER A 416 20.88 -18.14 20.54
CA SER A 416 21.64 -16.90 20.32
C SER A 416 21.72 -16.53 18.83
N PHE A 417 22.30 -15.37 18.54
CA PHE A 417 22.75 -14.97 17.21
C PHE A 417 24.28 -14.97 17.10
N ASP A 418 25.00 -15.43 18.13
CA ASP A 418 26.46 -15.50 18.09
C ASP A 418 26.94 -16.44 16.97
N ILE A 419 28.20 -16.27 16.56
CA ILE A 419 28.75 -16.86 15.33
C ILE A 419 28.73 -18.41 15.29
N ASP A 420 28.76 -19.04 16.46
CA ASP A 420 28.78 -20.49 16.63
C ASP A 420 27.38 -21.10 16.70
N THR A 421 26.32 -20.27 16.78
CA THR A 421 24.94 -20.77 16.77
C THR A 421 24.59 -21.34 15.40
N PRO A 422 23.99 -22.54 15.32
CA PRO A 422 23.48 -23.08 14.05
C PRO A 422 22.48 -22.13 13.40
N PHE A 423 22.61 -21.91 12.08
CA PHE A 423 21.69 -21.06 11.33
C PHE A 423 20.26 -21.60 11.34
N GLU A 424 20.11 -22.93 11.26
CA GLU A 424 18.84 -23.63 11.45
C GLU A 424 18.97 -24.68 12.56
N SER A 425 18.31 -24.44 13.69
CA SER A 425 18.18 -25.44 14.76
C SER A 425 16.91 -26.25 14.56
N LYS A 426 17.05 -27.58 14.50
CA LYS A 426 15.92 -28.51 14.49
C LYS A 426 15.59 -28.89 15.94
N TYR A 427 14.42 -28.48 16.39
CA TYR A 427 13.89 -28.85 17.70
C TYR A 427 12.82 -29.93 17.55
N PRO A 428 12.61 -30.77 18.58
CA PRO A 428 11.46 -31.66 18.63
C PRO A 428 10.14 -30.90 18.48
N GLU A 429 9.09 -31.62 18.13
CA GLU A 429 7.75 -31.05 17.87
C GLU A 429 7.17 -30.34 19.10
N GLU A 430 7.30 -30.94 20.29
CA GLU A 430 6.88 -30.33 21.56
C GLU A 430 7.54 -28.96 21.80
N ILE A 431 8.85 -28.86 21.56
CA ILE A 431 9.59 -27.60 21.71
C ILE A 431 9.20 -26.61 20.62
N SER A 432 8.92 -27.08 19.42
CA SER A 432 8.45 -26.23 18.31
C SER A 432 7.07 -25.63 18.61
N ALA A 433 6.18 -26.39 19.26
CA ALA A 433 4.88 -25.91 19.70
C ALA A 433 5.02 -24.83 20.79
N LEU A 434 5.86 -25.07 21.81
CA LEU A 434 6.14 -24.06 22.86
C LEU A 434 6.73 -22.78 22.27
N ARG A 435 7.68 -22.90 21.33
CA ARG A 435 8.27 -21.75 20.62
C ARG A 435 7.20 -20.97 19.85
N THR A 436 6.29 -21.67 19.18
CA THR A 436 5.18 -21.06 18.44
C THR A 436 4.28 -20.26 19.37
N ALA A 437 3.89 -20.84 20.51
CA ALA A 437 3.08 -20.15 21.52
C ALA A 437 3.77 -18.90 22.08
N VAL A 438 5.08 -18.97 22.37
CA VAL A 438 5.86 -17.79 22.82
C VAL A 438 5.86 -16.70 21.75
N LEU A 439 6.09 -17.05 20.49
CA LEU A 439 6.17 -16.07 19.41
C LEU A 439 4.82 -15.43 19.11
N ASP A 440 3.72 -16.20 19.15
CA ASP A 440 2.36 -15.67 18.97
C ASP A 440 2.00 -14.72 20.12
N ALA A 441 2.25 -15.12 21.36
CA ALA A 441 1.99 -14.28 22.53
C ALA A 441 2.86 -13.01 22.53
N ASN A 442 4.13 -13.12 22.14
CA ASN A 442 5.04 -11.99 22.03
C ASN A 442 4.61 -10.99 20.94
N THR A 443 4.16 -11.48 19.79
CA THR A 443 3.63 -10.61 18.73
C THR A 443 2.38 -9.88 19.20
N GLU A 444 1.42 -10.58 19.81
CA GLU A 444 0.20 -9.93 20.31
C GLU A 444 0.53 -8.91 21.43
N LEU A 445 1.40 -9.26 22.37
CA LEU A 445 1.82 -8.37 23.45
C LEU A 445 2.50 -7.11 22.89
N SER A 446 3.38 -7.28 21.90
CA SER A 446 4.06 -6.16 21.24
C SER A 446 3.07 -5.26 20.51
N ASP A 447 2.15 -5.84 19.73
CA ASP A 447 1.12 -5.10 19.00
C ASP A 447 0.22 -4.31 19.97
N LEU A 448 -0.17 -4.90 21.11
CA LEU A 448 -0.97 -4.24 22.15
C LEU A 448 -0.22 -3.11 22.88
N LEU A 449 1.07 -3.29 23.17
CA LEU A 449 1.89 -2.29 23.85
C LEU A 449 2.28 -1.11 22.95
N LEU A 450 2.48 -1.35 21.65
CA LEU A 450 2.69 -0.28 20.67
C LEU A 450 1.43 0.58 20.53
N GLY A 451 0.27 -0.06 20.40
CA GLY A 451 -0.98 0.64 20.11
C GLY A 451 -1.11 1.04 18.64
N PRO A 452 -2.31 1.50 18.22
CA PRO A 452 -2.69 1.62 16.81
C PRO A 452 -1.89 2.66 16.02
N LYS A 453 -1.39 3.72 16.68
CA LYS A 453 -0.61 4.77 16.02
C LYS A 453 0.81 4.27 15.73
N GLU A 454 1.46 3.69 16.72
CA GLU A 454 2.85 3.26 16.63
C GLU A 454 3.02 2.05 15.70
N ILE A 455 2.00 1.19 15.56
CA ILE A 455 1.98 0.11 14.54
C ILE A 455 2.30 0.65 13.13
N PHE A 456 1.80 1.83 12.75
CA PHE A 456 2.14 2.43 11.46
C PHE A 456 3.48 3.19 11.48
N VAL A 457 3.86 3.80 12.59
CA VAL A 457 5.09 4.62 12.64
C VAL A 457 6.37 3.76 12.73
N GLU A 458 6.31 2.63 13.44
CA GLU A 458 7.47 1.79 13.73
C GLU A 458 7.78 0.75 12.63
N TYR A 459 6.88 0.61 11.65
CA TYR A 459 7.09 -0.31 10.52
C TYR A 459 8.41 -0.01 9.80
N GLN A 460 9.25 -1.03 9.61
CA GLN A 460 10.61 -0.85 9.13
C GLN A 460 10.69 -0.60 7.61
N TYR A 461 10.41 0.62 7.17
CA TYR A 461 10.40 1.02 5.75
C TYR A 461 11.74 0.82 5.01
N ASN A 462 12.85 0.67 5.73
CA ASN A 462 14.20 0.65 5.16
C ASN A 462 14.84 -0.76 5.13
N TYR A 463 14.12 -1.79 5.59
CA TYR A 463 14.64 -3.15 5.70
C TYR A 463 15.19 -3.68 4.37
N PHE A 464 14.39 -3.60 3.30
CA PHE A 464 14.81 -4.10 1.99
C PHE A 464 15.90 -3.26 1.33
N VAL A 465 16.03 -1.95 1.63
CA VAL A 465 17.18 -1.14 1.19
C VAL A 465 18.46 -1.71 1.78
N CYS A 466 18.44 -2.07 3.06
CA CYS A 466 19.57 -2.67 3.76
C CYS A 466 19.91 -4.05 3.17
N MET A 467 18.93 -4.95 3.07
CA MET A 467 19.15 -6.31 2.54
C MET A 467 19.70 -6.27 1.11
N ARG A 468 19.13 -5.41 0.27
CA ARG A 468 19.59 -5.20 -1.09
C ARG A 468 21.03 -4.68 -1.14
N ALA A 469 21.39 -3.76 -0.25
CA ALA A 469 22.75 -3.24 -0.20
C ALA A 469 23.76 -4.30 0.28
N LEU A 470 23.39 -5.11 1.28
CA LEU A 470 24.22 -6.24 1.73
C LEU A 470 24.46 -7.23 0.57
N TYR A 471 23.42 -7.54 -0.19
CA TYR A 471 23.47 -8.44 -1.34
C TYR A 471 24.30 -7.87 -2.51
N GLN A 472 23.98 -6.65 -2.98
CA GLN A 472 24.60 -6.04 -4.16
C GLN A 472 26.07 -5.66 -3.95
N TYR A 473 26.40 -5.06 -2.80
CA TYR A 473 27.79 -4.69 -2.48
C TYR A 473 28.58 -5.88 -1.93
N LYS A 474 27.96 -7.05 -1.78
CA LYS A 474 28.58 -8.26 -1.20
C LYS A 474 29.25 -7.96 0.15
N ILE A 475 28.60 -7.15 0.98
CA ILE A 475 29.15 -6.70 2.27
C ILE A 475 29.52 -7.89 3.18
N PRO A 476 28.70 -8.96 3.30
CA PRO A 476 29.08 -10.13 4.09
C PRO A 476 30.39 -10.78 3.62
N ASN A 477 30.79 -10.64 2.35
CA ASN A 477 32.03 -11.21 1.81
C ASN A 477 33.22 -10.25 1.90
N ALA A 478 33.07 -9.06 2.49
CA ALA A 478 34.11 -8.03 2.51
C ALA A 478 35.27 -8.35 3.47
N PHE A 479 35.04 -9.21 4.45
CA PHE A 479 36.03 -9.67 5.42
C PHE A 479 35.74 -11.13 5.81
N PRO A 480 36.74 -11.91 6.28
CA PRO A 480 36.54 -13.31 6.61
C PRO A 480 35.63 -13.53 7.84
N VAL A 481 34.86 -14.61 7.82
CA VAL A 481 34.09 -15.09 8.97
C VAL A 481 35.04 -15.35 10.16
N GLY A 482 34.67 -14.89 11.35
CA GLY A 482 35.48 -14.99 12.57
C GLY A 482 36.53 -13.87 12.75
N GLN A 483 36.74 -13.01 11.75
CA GLN A 483 37.62 -11.85 11.87
C GLN A 483 36.83 -10.57 12.16
N GLU A 484 37.56 -9.55 12.61
CA GLU A 484 37.04 -8.20 12.82
C GLU A 484 37.36 -7.32 11.61
N ALA A 485 36.46 -6.38 11.29
CA ALA A 485 36.70 -5.38 10.27
C ALA A 485 36.13 -4.02 10.65
N THR A 486 36.83 -2.96 10.25
CA THR A 486 36.36 -1.59 10.39
C THR A 486 35.45 -1.18 9.24
N PHE A 487 34.62 -0.14 9.44
CA PHE A 487 33.83 0.44 8.34
C PHE A 487 34.69 0.86 7.14
N ALA A 488 35.90 1.39 7.39
CA ALA A 488 36.83 1.81 6.34
C ALA A 488 37.38 0.62 5.53
N GLU A 489 37.68 -0.50 6.18
CA GLU A 489 38.12 -1.72 5.50
C GLU A 489 37.03 -2.31 4.61
N ILE A 490 35.81 -2.43 5.16
CA ILE A 490 34.64 -2.90 4.41
C ILE A 490 34.35 -1.98 3.22
N ALA A 491 34.45 -0.66 3.42
CA ALA A 491 34.26 0.34 2.36
C ALA A 491 35.26 0.17 1.21
N ARG A 492 36.55 -0.01 1.53
CA ARG A 492 37.60 -0.27 0.53
C ARG A 492 37.36 -1.55 -0.27
N LYS A 493 36.81 -2.60 0.37
CA LYS A 493 36.55 -3.90 -0.28
C LYS A 493 35.28 -3.93 -1.13
N THR A 494 34.28 -3.12 -0.78
CA THR A 494 32.93 -3.17 -1.39
C THR A 494 32.67 -2.07 -2.43
N ASN A 495 33.65 -1.19 -2.68
CA ASN A 495 33.50 0.01 -3.53
C ASN A 495 32.29 0.88 -3.10
N CYS A 496 32.03 0.93 -1.80
CA CYS A 496 30.94 1.68 -1.18
C CYS A 496 31.54 2.67 -0.18
N GLY A 497 31.16 3.95 -0.26
CA GLY A 497 31.72 4.97 0.61
C GLY A 497 31.51 4.65 2.09
N GLU A 498 32.52 4.90 2.93
CA GLU A 498 32.51 4.54 4.36
C GLU A 498 31.27 5.04 5.11
N VAL A 499 30.82 6.27 4.83
CA VAL A 499 29.60 6.84 5.42
C VAL A 499 28.37 5.99 5.10
N VAL A 500 28.28 5.46 3.88
CA VAL A 500 27.16 4.63 3.42
C VAL A 500 27.24 3.25 4.07
N VAL A 501 28.41 2.61 4.04
CA VAL A 501 28.67 1.32 4.72
C VAL A 501 28.29 1.40 6.20
N ARG A 502 28.74 2.45 6.90
CA ARG A 502 28.43 2.67 8.31
C ARG A 502 26.93 2.78 8.58
N ARG A 503 26.18 3.47 7.71
CA ARG A 503 24.72 3.61 7.85
C ARG A 503 23.99 2.29 7.62
N ILE A 504 24.38 1.56 6.57
CA ILE A 504 23.79 0.25 6.24
C ILE A 504 24.07 -0.74 7.36
N LEU A 505 25.33 -0.90 7.75
CA LEU A 505 25.72 -1.90 8.75
C LEU A 505 25.13 -1.63 10.11
N ARG A 506 25.07 -0.37 10.58
CA ARG A 506 24.42 -0.06 11.86
C ARG A 506 22.95 -0.43 11.90
N TYR A 507 22.25 -0.29 10.78
CA TYR A 507 20.88 -0.75 10.67
C TYR A 507 20.78 -2.28 10.48
N ALA A 508 21.74 -2.91 9.81
CA ALA A 508 21.84 -4.38 9.77
C ALA A 508 22.08 -4.99 11.16
N ILE A 509 22.84 -4.29 12.02
CA ILE A 509 23.13 -4.68 13.40
C ILE A 509 21.86 -4.67 14.26
N THR A 510 20.96 -3.69 14.10
CA THR A 510 19.67 -3.69 14.81
C THR A 510 18.78 -4.86 14.39
N ASN A 511 19.02 -5.42 13.20
CA ASN A 511 18.37 -6.62 12.67
C ASN A 511 19.16 -7.92 12.95
N ARG A 512 20.18 -7.88 13.84
CA ARG A 512 21.00 -9.02 14.26
C ARG A 512 21.83 -9.70 13.16
N ILE A 513 22.03 -9.03 12.03
CA ILE A 513 22.80 -9.57 10.88
C ILE A 513 24.31 -9.44 11.12
N PHE A 514 24.76 -8.40 11.82
CA PHE A 514 26.14 -8.21 12.24
C PHE A 514 26.17 -7.72 13.69
N LYS A 515 27.37 -7.61 14.28
CA LYS A 515 27.57 -7.07 15.64
C LYS A 515 28.70 -6.03 15.62
N GLU A 516 28.47 -4.85 16.22
CA GLU A 516 29.52 -3.83 16.45
C GLU A 516 30.07 -4.04 17.86
N VAL A 517 31.17 -4.78 18.00
CA VAL A 517 31.74 -5.19 19.30
C VAL A 517 32.38 -4.03 20.06
N ARG A 518 32.88 -3.04 19.32
CA ARG A 518 33.34 -1.74 19.81
C ARG A 518 33.14 -0.73 18.71
N LYS A 519 33.08 0.56 19.06
CA LYS A 519 32.78 1.64 18.11
C LYS A 519 33.66 1.54 16.86
N GLY A 520 33.03 1.31 15.71
CA GLY A 520 33.69 1.22 14.42
C GLY A 520 34.18 -0.18 14.01
N VAL A 521 34.05 -1.20 14.85
CA VAL A 521 34.56 -2.56 14.61
C VAL A 521 33.42 -3.56 14.54
N ILE A 522 33.33 -4.25 13.41
CA ILE A 522 32.25 -5.15 13.03
C ILE A 522 32.74 -6.59 13.01
N VAL A 523 31.90 -7.50 13.50
CA VAL A 523 32.07 -8.95 13.39
C VAL A 523 30.81 -9.60 12.82
N HIS A 524 30.99 -10.81 12.29
CA HIS A 524 29.90 -11.66 11.86
C HIS A 524 29.04 -12.17 13.03
N THR A 525 27.77 -12.43 12.72
CA THR A 525 26.83 -13.24 13.53
C THR A 525 26.53 -14.53 12.76
N ALA A 526 25.79 -15.47 13.36
CA ALA A 526 25.31 -16.66 12.64
C ALA A 526 24.58 -16.28 11.33
N THR A 527 23.82 -15.19 11.33
CA THR A 527 23.06 -14.72 10.16
C THR A 527 23.95 -14.21 9.03
N SER A 528 24.93 -13.34 9.30
CA SER A 528 25.83 -12.89 8.23
C SER A 528 26.81 -13.97 7.77
N LYS A 529 27.19 -14.89 8.66
CA LYS A 529 27.94 -16.10 8.29
C LYS A 529 27.13 -16.95 7.29
N ALA A 530 25.85 -17.18 7.56
CA ALA A 530 24.97 -17.91 6.63
C ALA A 530 24.85 -17.23 5.26
N LEU A 531 24.85 -15.89 5.18
CA LEU A 531 24.87 -15.18 3.88
C LEU A 531 26.16 -15.43 3.06
N VAL A 532 27.27 -15.75 3.74
CA VAL A 532 28.54 -16.09 3.10
C VAL A 532 28.55 -17.56 2.68
N GLU A 533 28.18 -18.46 3.59
CA GLU A 533 28.37 -19.91 3.48
C GLU A 533 27.23 -20.64 2.76
N ASP A 534 25.98 -20.18 2.89
CA ASP A 534 24.81 -20.79 2.26
C ASP A 534 24.37 -20.01 1.01
N GLU A 535 24.70 -20.56 -0.15
CA GLU A 535 24.34 -19.99 -1.45
C GLU A 535 22.83 -19.87 -1.65
N LYS A 536 22.04 -20.85 -1.20
CA LYS A 536 20.60 -20.85 -1.41
C LYS A 536 19.91 -19.81 -0.54
N PHE A 537 20.39 -19.64 0.71
CA PHE A 537 19.93 -18.56 1.57
C PHE A 537 20.27 -17.19 0.98
N ARG A 538 21.51 -17.02 0.48
CA ARG A 538 21.91 -15.78 -0.20
C ARG A 538 21.05 -15.49 -1.42
N ASP A 539 20.75 -16.49 -2.23
CA ASP A 539 19.88 -16.36 -3.41
C ASP A 539 18.42 -16.10 -3.04
N TYR A 540 17.94 -16.64 -1.92
CA TYR A 540 16.63 -16.29 -1.36
C TYR A 540 16.56 -14.80 -1.02
N VAL A 541 17.60 -14.25 -0.36
CA VAL A 541 17.68 -12.80 -0.09
C VAL A 541 17.73 -12.00 -1.40
N GLY A 542 18.52 -12.46 -2.37
CA GLY A 542 18.60 -11.85 -3.70
C GLY A 542 17.25 -11.80 -4.42
N MET A 543 16.51 -12.91 -4.45
CA MET A 543 15.18 -13.01 -5.04
C MET A 543 14.19 -12.05 -4.35
N ARG A 544 14.21 -11.99 -3.01
CA ARG A 544 13.35 -11.05 -2.26
C ARG A 544 13.64 -9.60 -2.63
N CYS A 545 14.91 -9.21 -2.76
CA CYS A 545 15.30 -7.81 -2.95
C CYS A 545 15.27 -7.35 -4.41
N GLU A 546 15.73 -8.16 -5.36
CA GLU A 546 15.86 -7.80 -6.77
C GLU A 546 14.60 -8.07 -7.57
N GLU A 547 13.84 -9.10 -7.19
CA GLU A 547 12.69 -9.57 -7.98
C GLU A 547 11.38 -9.17 -7.29
N MET A 548 11.11 -9.77 -6.12
CA MET A 548 9.79 -9.66 -5.49
C MET A 548 9.51 -8.25 -4.96
N TRP A 549 10.47 -7.60 -4.30
CA TRP A 549 10.26 -6.23 -3.79
C TRP A 549 10.00 -5.22 -4.92
N GLN A 550 10.61 -5.41 -6.10
CA GLN A 550 10.31 -4.56 -7.25
C GLN A 550 8.89 -4.81 -7.78
N ALA A 551 8.45 -6.06 -7.81
CA ALA A 551 7.08 -6.42 -8.17
C ALA A 551 6.06 -5.82 -7.19
N GLU A 552 6.29 -5.95 -5.88
CA GLU A 552 5.44 -5.42 -4.80
C GLU A 552 5.22 -3.90 -4.93
N LEU A 553 6.27 -3.14 -5.27
CA LEU A 553 6.17 -1.69 -5.51
C LEU A 553 5.34 -1.33 -6.76
N ASN A 554 5.19 -2.27 -7.69
CA ASN A 554 4.47 -2.11 -8.94
C ASN A 554 3.11 -2.81 -8.97
N THR A 555 2.72 -3.56 -7.94
CA THR A 555 1.42 -4.25 -7.86
C THR A 555 0.25 -3.29 -7.99
N ILE A 556 0.18 -2.24 -7.16
CA ILE A 556 -0.93 -1.27 -7.24
C ILE A 556 -0.92 -0.50 -8.58
N PRO A 557 0.22 -0.02 -9.10
CA PRO A 557 0.30 0.49 -10.46
C PRO A 557 -0.21 -0.48 -11.55
N ALA A 558 0.09 -1.78 -11.44
CA ALA A 558 -0.39 -2.80 -12.37
C ALA A 558 -1.91 -2.96 -12.26
N MET A 559 -2.48 -3.07 -11.06
CA MET A 559 -3.93 -3.15 -10.85
C MET A 559 -4.68 -1.91 -11.36
N LEU A 560 -4.08 -0.72 -11.24
CA LEU A 560 -4.65 0.51 -11.80
C LEU A 560 -4.59 0.53 -13.33
N LYS A 561 -3.59 -0.11 -13.93
CA LYS A 561 -3.43 -0.23 -15.38
C LYS A 561 -4.35 -1.31 -15.96
N TRP A 562 -4.51 -2.42 -15.24
CA TRP A 562 -5.25 -3.60 -15.62
C TRP A 562 -6.21 -4.02 -14.48
N PRO A 563 -7.35 -3.31 -14.33
CA PRO A 563 -8.32 -3.62 -13.28
C PRO A 563 -8.89 -5.03 -13.46
N ASP A 564 -8.98 -5.78 -12.37
CA ASP A 564 -9.55 -7.14 -12.30
C ASP A 564 -8.92 -8.15 -13.27
N SER A 565 -7.67 -7.91 -13.70
CA SER A 565 -6.98 -8.81 -14.61
C SER A 565 -6.67 -10.15 -13.93
N GLN A 566 -6.95 -11.23 -14.65
CA GLN A 566 -6.57 -12.61 -14.31
C GLN A 566 -5.40 -13.10 -15.18
N ASP A 567 -4.79 -12.22 -15.97
CA ASP A 567 -3.69 -12.56 -16.86
C ASP A 567 -2.35 -12.54 -16.07
N PRO A 568 -1.59 -13.66 -16.06
CA PRO A 568 -0.30 -13.73 -15.36
C PRO A 568 0.81 -12.87 -15.99
N ALA A 569 0.59 -12.26 -17.15
CA ALA A 569 1.47 -11.28 -17.77
C ALA A 569 1.11 -9.81 -17.44
N GLU A 570 -0.01 -9.57 -16.76
CA GLU A 570 -0.49 -8.23 -16.39
C GLU A 570 -0.31 -7.93 -14.90
N THR A 571 0.89 -8.19 -14.38
CA THR A 571 1.18 -8.19 -12.93
C THR A 571 2.12 -7.07 -12.51
N GLY A 572 2.28 -6.88 -11.19
CA GLY A 572 3.31 -6.00 -10.63
C GLY A 572 4.71 -6.43 -11.08
N PHE A 573 4.95 -7.74 -11.22
CA PHE A 573 6.22 -8.28 -11.70
C PHE A 573 6.50 -7.90 -13.16
N SER A 574 5.56 -8.12 -14.07
CA SER A 574 5.73 -7.79 -15.49
C SER A 574 5.90 -6.28 -15.69
N LEU A 575 5.15 -5.47 -14.94
CA LEU A 575 5.30 -4.02 -14.95
C LEU A 575 6.68 -3.56 -14.44
N ALA A 576 7.18 -4.14 -13.35
CA ALA A 576 8.51 -3.84 -12.82
C ALA A 576 9.64 -4.16 -13.82
N ASN A 577 9.43 -5.17 -14.66
CA ASN A 577 10.38 -5.60 -15.69
C ASN A 577 10.15 -4.90 -17.05
N ASN A 578 9.20 -3.98 -17.16
CA ASN A 578 8.79 -3.37 -18.44
C ASN A 578 8.47 -4.40 -19.53
N SER A 579 7.81 -5.49 -19.14
CA SER A 579 7.51 -6.63 -20.01
C SER A 579 6.01 -6.89 -20.11
N THR A 580 5.61 -7.62 -21.15
CA THR A 580 4.25 -8.15 -21.38
C THR A 580 4.25 -9.68 -21.32
N GLU A 581 5.27 -10.27 -20.72
CA GLU A 581 5.40 -11.72 -20.55
C GLU A 581 5.16 -12.11 -19.08
N THR A 582 4.99 -13.40 -18.83
CA THR A 582 4.82 -13.95 -17.48
C THR A 582 6.14 -13.96 -16.69
N MET A 583 6.03 -14.02 -15.36
CA MET A 583 7.17 -14.06 -14.44
C MET A 583 8.22 -15.11 -14.86
N TYR A 584 7.80 -16.33 -15.14
CA TYR A 584 8.71 -17.43 -15.48
C TYR A 584 9.43 -17.23 -16.81
N ARG A 585 8.75 -16.69 -17.83
CA ARG A 585 9.39 -16.39 -19.12
C ARG A 585 10.41 -15.28 -19.01
N ILE A 586 10.09 -14.23 -18.24
CA ILE A 586 11.03 -13.12 -17.98
C ILE A 586 12.28 -13.61 -17.25
N MET A 587 12.12 -14.45 -16.21
CA MET A 587 13.27 -14.99 -15.47
C MET A 587 14.06 -16.00 -16.30
N GLY A 588 13.38 -16.81 -17.13
CA GLY A 588 14.03 -17.82 -17.97
C GLY A 588 14.95 -17.23 -19.05
N GLN A 589 14.70 -16.00 -19.50
CA GLN A 589 15.57 -15.31 -20.44
C GLN A 589 16.97 -15.00 -19.86
N ASP A 590 17.16 -15.07 -18.54
CA ASP A 590 18.44 -14.84 -17.88
C ASP A 590 18.80 -16.04 -16.97
N PRO A 591 19.80 -16.85 -17.36
CA PRO A 591 20.23 -18.02 -16.58
C PRO A 591 20.57 -17.71 -15.12
N ALA A 592 21.12 -16.52 -14.82
CA ALA A 592 21.47 -16.14 -13.45
C ALA A 592 20.22 -15.83 -12.61
N ARG A 593 19.19 -15.20 -13.21
CA ARG A 593 17.89 -14.97 -12.55
C ARG A 593 17.17 -16.29 -12.31
N ALA A 594 17.13 -17.16 -13.31
CA ALA A 594 16.52 -18.48 -13.21
C ALA A 594 17.19 -19.33 -12.12
N GLN A 595 18.53 -19.36 -12.07
CA GLN A 595 19.26 -20.07 -11.02
C GLN A 595 18.97 -19.50 -9.62
N ARG A 596 18.99 -18.18 -9.47
CA ARG A 596 18.67 -17.51 -8.20
C ARG A 596 17.26 -17.87 -7.72
N PHE A 597 16.28 -17.84 -8.61
CA PHE A 597 14.91 -18.23 -8.29
C PHE A 597 14.82 -19.71 -7.88
N SER A 598 15.47 -20.60 -8.63
CA SER A 598 15.52 -22.04 -8.33
C SER A 598 16.13 -22.32 -6.95
N ASN A 599 17.29 -21.72 -6.65
CA ASN A 599 17.96 -21.83 -5.35
C ASN A 599 17.10 -21.27 -4.22
N ALA A 600 16.45 -20.12 -4.43
CA ALA A 600 15.56 -19.51 -3.46
C ALA A 600 14.32 -20.37 -3.15
N MET A 601 13.74 -21.02 -4.16
CA MET A 601 12.64 -21.96 -3.96
C MET A 601 13.09 -23.21 -3.22
N ALA A 602 14.27 -23.75 -3.57
CA ALA A 602 14.86 -24.88 -2.87
C ALA A 602 15.14 -24.56 -1.38
N PHE A 603 15.57 -23.34 -1.06
CA PHE A 603 15.72 -22.87 0.33
C PHE A 603 14.37 -22.74 1.03
N ARG A 604 13.37 -22.15 0.39
CA ARG A 604 12.05 -21.96 1.01
C ARG A 604 11.38 -23.28 1.39
N LEU A 605 11.51 -24.28 0.53
CA LEU A 605 10.87 -25.59 0.70
C LEU A 605 11.50 -26.47 1.80
N THR A 606 12.66 -26.11 2.36
CA THR A 606 13.24 -26.81 3.52
C THR A 606 12.61 -26.38 4.86
N GLY A 607 11.74 -25.37 4.85
CA GLY A 607 11.06 -24.88 6.04
C GLY A 607 10.23 -25.98 6.75
N PRO A 608 10.17 -25.97 8.10
CA PRO A 608 9.54 -27.04 8.87
C PRO A 608 8.05 -27.23 8.55
N SER A 609 7.33 -26.15 8.25
CA SER A 609 5.90 -26.17 7.94
C SER A 609 5.56 -26.63 6.52
N LEU A 610 6.55 -26.91 5.67
CA LEU A 610 6.38 -27.32 4.28
C LEU A 610 6.88 -28.74 3.99
N GLN A 611 7.26 -29.47 5.04
CA GLN A 611 7.80 -30.83 4.93
C GLN A 611 6.81 -31.80 4.27
N LEU A 612 7.33 -32.70 3.44
CA LEU A 612 6.53 -33.69 2.72
C LEU A 612 5.83 -34.70 3.65
N ARG A 613 6.29 -34.87 4.89
CA ARG A 613 5.65 -35.75 5.88
C ARG A 613 4.16 -35.47 6.04
N TYR A 614 3.79 -34.19 6.03
CA TYR A 614 2.40 -33.75 6.17
C TYR A 614 1.51 -34.23 5.03
N LEU A 615 2.03 -34.27 3.81
CA LEU A 615 1.33 -34.83 2.66
C LEU A 615 1.26 -36.37 2.75
N VAL A 616 2.37 -37.01 3.10
CA VAL A 616 2.46 -38.48 3.22
C VAL A 616 1.52 -39.02 4.30
N GLU A 617 1.31 -38.27 5.38
CA GLU A 617 0.45 -38.67 6.50
C GLU A 617 -1.00 -38.20 6.34
N GLY A 618 -1.22 -36.99 5.80
CA GLY A 618 -2.56 -36.41 5.65
C GLY A 618 -3.30 -36.79 4.36
N GLY A 619 -2.63 -37.40 3.40
CA GLY A 619 -3.24 -37.80 2.12
C GLY A 619 -3.97 -39.14 2.16
N PRO A 620 -4.85 -39.42 1.18
CA PRO A 620 -5.74 -40.59 1.19
C PRO A 620 -5.05 -41.90 0.77
N TRP A 621 -3.72 -41.98 0.83
CA TRP A 621 -2.91 -43.04 0.22
C TRP A 621 -3.24 -44.44 0.75
N HIS A 622 -3.52 -44.54 2.05
CA HIS A 622 -3.86 -45.80 2.72
C HIS A 622 -5.21 -46.39 2.25
N SER A 623 -6.08 -45.57 1.65
CA SER A 623 -7.40 -46.00 1.18
C SER A 623 -7.36 -46.58 -0.23
N LEU A 624 -6.21 -46.48 -0.92
CA LEU A 624 -6.06 -46.93 -2.29
C LEU A 624 -5.79 -48.44 -2.35
N PRO A 625 -6.33 -49.15 -3.37
CA PRO A 625 -6.07 -50.56 -3.53
C PRO A 625 -4.59 -50.81 -3.92
N PRO A 626 -4.04 -52.01 -3.64
CA PRO A 626 -2.75 -52.42 -4.18
C PRO A 626 -2.72 -52.28 -5.71
N GLY A 627 -1.64 -51.70 -6.24
CA GLY A 627 -1.50 -51.34 -7.65
C GLY A 627 -2.21 -50.04 -8.05
N GLY A 628 -2.85 -49.35 -7.11
CA GLY A 628 -3.53 -48.07 -7.36
C GLY A 628 -2.58 -47.03 -7.95
N THR A 629 -3.06 -46.29 -8.95
CA THR A 629 -2.25 -45.32 -9.70
C THR A 629 -2.48 -43.90 -9.19
N VAL A 630 -1.38 -43.21 -8.89
CA VAL A 630 -1.33 -41.80 -8.50
C VAL A 630 -0.59 -41.02 -9.58
N VAL A 631 -1.25 -40.01 -10.15
CA VAL A 631 -0.66 -39.11 -11.14
C VAL A 631 -0.35 -37.78 -10.46
N ASP A 632 0.92 -37.42 -10.39
CA ASP A 632 1.40 -36.15 -9.83
C ASP A 632 1.51 -35.11 -10.96
N VAL A 633 0.49 -34.27 -11.09
CA VAL A 633 0.35 -33.32 -12.20
C VAL A 633 1.11 -32.04 -11.86
N GLY A 634 2.18 -31.76 -12.62
CA GLY A 634 3.16 -30.71 -12.28
C GLY A 634 4.10 -31.13 -11.14
N GLY A 635 4.41 -32.43 -11.04
CA GLY A 635 5.18 -33.01 -9.95
C GLY A 635 6.69 -32.71 -9.97
N SER A 636 7.16 -31.98 -10.99
CA SER A 636 8.55 -31.54 -11.12
C SER A 636 9.55 -32.69 -11.01
N HIS A 637 10.41 -32.68 -9.99
CA HIS A 637 11.45 -33.68 -9.78
C HIS A 637 10.93 -34.96 -9.09
N GLY A 638 9.64 -35.06 -8.77
CA GLY A 638 9.01 -36.27 -8.22
C GLY A 638 9.28 -36.53 -6.73
N PHE A 639 9.80 -35.56 -5.97
CA PHE A 639 10.12 -35.75 -4.54
C PHE A 639 8.91 -36.17 -3.70
N ALA A 640 7.72 -35.62 -3.99
CA ALA A 640 6.49 -35.99 -3.31
C ALA A 640 6.15 -37.46 -3.56
N MET A 641 6.26 -37.93 -4.81
CA MET A 641 5.99 -39.33 -5.16
C MET A 641 6.98 -40.28 -4.53
N VAL A 642 8.28 -39.93 -4.49
CA VAL A 642 9.28 -40.75 -3.80
C VAL A 642 8.97 -40.87 -2.30
N ALA A 643 8.60 -39.77 -1.64
CA ALA A 643 8.25 -39.77 -0.22
C ALA A 643 6.99 -40.60 0.07
N ILE A 644 5.98 -40.57 -0.80
CA ILE A 644 4.78 -41.40 -0.67
C ILE A 644 5.11 -42.87 -0.97
N ALA A 645 5.89 -43.15 -2.01
CA ALA A 645 6.30 -44.49 -2.40
C ALA A 645 7.09 -45.21 -1.30
N GLU A 646 7.90 -44.48 -0.52
CA GLU A 646 8.62 -45.04 0.62
C GLU A 646 7.70 -45.63 1.69
N LYS A 647 6.53 -45.02 1.93
CA LYS A 647 5.55 -45.49 2.91
C LYS A 647 4.50 -46.42 2.30
N PHE A 648 4.23 -46.28 1.00
CA PHE A 648 3.18 -47.01 0.27
C PHE A 648 3.74 -47.68 -1.00
N PRO A 649 4.62 -48.70 -0.86
CA PRO A 649 5.30 -49.34 -2.00
C PRO A 649 4.36 -50.16 -2.90
N SER A 650 3.13 -50.42 -2.45
CA SER A 650 2.12 -51.13 -3.26
C SER A 650 1.47 -50.26 -4.32
N LEU A 651 1.70 -48.94 -4.34
CA LEU A 651 1.11 -48.00 -5.29
C LEU A 651 2.02 -47.77 -6.50
N ARG A 652 1.43 -47.26 -7.59
CA ARG A 652 2.15 -46.83 -8.79
C ARG A 652 2.02 -45.33 -8.98
N PHE A 653 3.11 -44.69 -9.38
CA PHE A 653 3.23 -43.24 -9.46
C PHE A 653 3.68 -42.81 -10.86
N ILE A 654 3.02 -41.78 -11.39
CA ILE A 654 3.38 -41.14 -12.66
C ILE A 654 3.57 -39.65 -12.37
N VAL A 655 4.80 -39.18 -12.46
CA VAL A 655 5.16 -37.77 -12.32
C VAL A 655 5.04 -37.10 -13.68
N GLN A 656 4.13 -36.14 -13.79
CA GLN A 656 3.90 -35.36 -15.00
C GLN A 656 4.46 -33.96 -14.85
N ASP A 657 5.19 -33.50 -15.85
CA ASP A 657 5.62 -32.10 -15.97
C ASP A 657 5.97 -31.81 -17.43
N LEU A 658 6.35 -30.57 -17.73
CA LEU A 658 6.75 -30.17 -19.08
C LEU A 658 8.00 -30.91 -19.56
N PRO A 659 8.18 -31.03 -20.90
CA PRO A 659 9.38 -31.64 -21.47
C PRO A 659 10.70 -31.11 -20.89
N PRO A 660 10.93 -29.78 -20.77
CA PRO A 660 12.17 -29.28 -20.19
C PRO A 660 12.37 -29.66 -18.72
N THR A 661 11.30 -29.72 -17.92
CA THR A 661 11.37 -30.10 -16.51
C THR A 661 11.68 -31.59 -16.36
N ILE A 662 11.00 -32.44 -17.13
CA ILE A 662 11.24 -33.88 -17.12
C ILE A 662 12.65 -34.21 -17.61
N ALA A 663 13.15 -33.49 -18.62
CA ALA A 663 14.52 -33.63 -19.09
C ALA A 663 15.56 -33.21 -18.04
N ALA A 664 15.28 -32.16 -17.25
CA ALA A 664 16.16 -31.64 -16.20
C ALA A 664 16.00 -32.33 -14.83
N ARG A 665 15.17 -33.38 -14.72
CA ARG A 665 14.87 -34.04 -13.45
C ARG A 665 16.12 -34.61 -12.79
N ARG A 666 16.08 -34.68 -11.45
CA ARG A 666 17.12 -35.36 -10.68
C ARG A 666 16.89 -36.88 -10.71
N PRO A 667 17.96 -37.69 -10.72
CA PRO A 667 17.82 -39.13 -10.60
C PRO A 667 17.10 -39.50 -9.30
N ILE A 668 16.18 -40.45 -9.37
CA ILE A 668 15.57 -41.08 -8.20
C ILE A 668 16.32 -42.38 -7.86
N PRO A 669 16.36 -42.80 -6.58
CA PRO A 669 17.01 -44.06 -6.20
C PRO A 669 16.42 -45.27 -6.93
N ASP A 670 17.28 -46.19 -7.37
CA ASP A 670 16.92 -47.35 -8.21
C ASP A 670 15.75 -48.17 -7.66
N LYS A 671 15.66 -48.30 -6.33
CA LYS A 671 14.58 -49.02 -5.63
C LYS A 671 13.16 -48.49 -5.93
N TYR A 672 13.03 -47.30 -6.51
CA TYR A 672 11.74 -46.71 -6.86
C TYR A 672 11.42 -46.75 -8.36
N HIS A 673 12.34 -47.16 -9.22
CA HIS A 673 12.15 -47.11 -10.69
C HIS A 673 11.00 -48.02 -11.16
N ASP A 674 10.72 -49.10 -10.44
CA ASP A 674 9.62 -50.03 -10.76
C ASP A 674 8.23 -49.46 -10.46
N TYR A 675 8.15 -48.40 -9.64
CA TYR A 675 6.89 -47.85 -9.14
C TYR A 675 6.72 -46.35 -9.43
N VAL A 676 7.79 -45.61 -9.72
CA VAL A 676 7.77 -44.18 -10.03
C VAL A 676 8.29 -43.95 -11.44
N SER A 677 7.39 -43.50 -12.32
CA SER A 677 7.70 -43.16 -13.71
C SER A 677 7.53 -41.67 -13.96
N PHE A 678 8.14 -41.17 -15.03
CA PHE A 678 8.08 -39.76 -15.44
C PHE A 678 7.46 -39.65 -16.83
N MET A 679 6.60 -38.64 -17.03
CA MET A 679 5.87 -38.42 -18.27
C MET A 679 5.84 -36.94 -18.62
N GLU A 680 6.15 -36.61 -19.88
CA GLU A 680 5.96 -35.25 -20.38
C GLU A 680 4.47 -34.95 -20.55
N HIS A 681 4.00 -33.87 -19.94
CA HIS A 681 2.61 -33.44 -20.05
C HIS A 681 2.44 -31.96 -19.73
N ASP A 682 1.58 -31.30 -20.51
CA ASP A 682 1.07 -29.96 -20.23
C ASP A 682 -0.38 -30.08 -19.74
N PHE A 683 -0.65 -29.70 -18.48
CA PHE A 683 -1.98 -29.75 -17.87
C PHE A 683 -3.01 -28.80 -18.52
N PHE A 684 -2.58 -27.90 -19.42
CA PHE A 684 -3.48 -27.12 -20.28
C PHE A 684 -3.95 -27.88 -21.52
N THR A 685 -3.52 -29.13 -21.68
CA THR A 685 -4.00 -30.09 -22.67
C THR A 685 -4.73 -31.26 -21.98
N PRO A 686 -5.59 -32.03 -22.69
CA PRO A 686 -6.34 -33.13 -22.11
C PRO A 686 -5.44 -34.16 -21.40
N GLN A 687 -5.84 -34.59 -20.21
CA GLN A 687 -5.07 -35.54 -19.39
C GLN A 687 -4.98 -36.92 -20.08
N PRO A 688 -3.76 -37.42 -20.37
CA PRO A 688 -3.57 -38.68 -21.10
C PRO A 688 -3.76 -39.95 -20.25
N ILE A 689 -3.47 -39.90 -18.95
CA ILE A 689 -3.66 -41.04 -18.06
C ILE A 689 -5.10 -41.04 -17.60
N LYS A 690 -5.86 -42.08 -17.92
CA LYS A 690 -7.28 -42.20 -17.57
C LYS A 690 -7.49 -43.12 -16.38
N ASN A 691 -8.57 -42.88 -15.64
CA ASN A 691 -9.04 -43.69 -14.52
C ASN A 691 -7.99 -43.93 -13.42
N ALA A 692 -7.03 -43.01 -13.26
CA ALA A 692 -6.13 -43.06 -12.10
C ALA A 692 -6.93 -42.90 -10.80
N ASN A 693 -6.47 -43.54 -9.73
CA ASN A 693 -7.12 -43.45 -8.43
C ASN A 693 -6.98 -42.06 -7.82
N VAL A 694 -5.82 -41.41 -8.00
CA VAL A 694 -5.58 -40.05 -7.55
C VAL A 694 -4.89 -39.24 -8.63
N TYR A 695 -5.38 -38.02 -8.86
CA TYR A 695 -4.64 -36.94 -9.53
C TYR A 695 -4.25 -35.91 -8.47
N LEU A 696 -2.96 -35.78 -8.20
CA LEU A 696 -2.41 -34.85 -7.21
C LEU A 696 -2.01 -33.54 -7.90
N PHE A 697 -2.42 -32.43 -7.30
CA PHE A 697 -1.93 -31.08 -7.62
C PHE A 697 -1.32 -30.49 -6.36
N ARG A 698 -0.01 -30.24 -6.36
CA ARG A 698 0.70 -29.65 -5.21
C ARG A 698 1.44 -28.40 -5.64
N TRP A 699 1.09 -27.24 -5.07
CA TRP A 699 1.62 -25.93 -5.49
C TRP A 699 1.39 -25.61 -6.98
N ILE A 700 0.21 -25.97 -7.51
CA ILE A 700 -0.15 -25.74 -8.91
C ILE A 700 -1.20 -24.63 -9.01
N PHE A 701 -2.41 -24.86 -8.50
CA PHE A 701 -3.55 -23.95 -8.61
C PHE A 701 -3.31 -22.60 -7.89
N HIS A 702 -2.41 -22.56 -6.91
CA HIS A 702 -1.99 -21.31 -6.26
C HIS A 702 -1.25 -20.34 -7.21
N ASN A 703 -0.66 -20.85 -8.30
CA ASN A 703 0.04 -20.06 -9.32
C ASN A 703 -0.92 -19.48 -10.37
N TRP A 704 -2.20 -19.85 -10.32
CA TRP A 704 -3.14 -19.59 -11.39
C TRP A 704 -4.42 -18.92 -10.87
N ALA A 705 -4.89 -17.92 -11.62
CA ALA A 705 -6.23 -17.38 -11.45
C ALA A 705 -7.30 -18.43 -11.79
N ASP A 706 -8.51 -18.23 -11.28
CA ASP A 706 -9.62 -19.17 -11.42
C ASP A 706 -9.90 -19.60 -12.86
N ILE A 707 -9.82 -18.68 -13.84
CA ILE A 707 -10.05 -19.02 -15.25
C ILE A 707 -9.08 -20.11 -15.76
N HIS A 708 -7.83 -20.08 -15.29
CA HIS A 708 -6.81 -21.05 -15.65
C HIS A 708 -6.98 -22.34 -14.86
N CYS A 709 -7.28 -22.27 -13.56
CA CYS A 709 -7.59 -23.44 -12.74
C CYS A 709 -8.78 -24.24 -13.29
N ILE A 710 -9.86 -23.55 -13.69
CA ILE A 710 -11.03 -24.17 -14.32
C ILE A 710 -10.64 -24.86 -15.63
N ARG A 711 -9.77 -24.25 -16.44
CA ARG A 711 -9.29 -24.87 -17.68
C ARG A 711 -8.50 -26.15 -17.41
N ILE A 712 -7.62 -26.14 -16.42
CA ILE A 712 -6.85 -27.33 -15.98
C ILE A 712 -7.81 -28.44 -15.56
N LEU A 713 -8.78 -28.13 -14.69
CA LEU A 713 -9.78 -29.10 -14.23
C LEU A 713 -10.63 -29.64 -15.39
N LYS A 714 -11.04 -28.80 -16.34
CA LYS A 714 -11.79 -29.24 -17.53
C LYS A 714 -11.00 -30.19 -18.43
N ASN A 715 -9.69 -30.02 -18.53
CA ASN A 715 -8.82 -30.96 -19.24
C ASN A 715 -8.60 -32.27 -18.49
N LEU A 716 -8.76 -32.26 -17.16
CA LEU A 716 -8.71 -33.45 -16.32
C LEU A 716 -10.01 -34.27 -16.38
N VAL A 717 -11.17 -33.62 -16.44
CA VAL A 717 -12.51 -34.26 -16.40
C VAL A 717 -12.63 -35.49 -17.31
N PRO A 718 -12.22 -35.47 -18.59
CA PRO A 718 -12.34 -36.64 -19.48
C PRO A 718 -11.52 -37.87 -19.07
N ALA A 719 -10.58 -37.70 -18.13
CA ALA A 719 -9.73 -38.77 -17.60
C ALA A 719 -10.20 -39.30 -16.24
N LEU A 720 -11.21 -38.67 -15.61
CA LEU A 720 -11.74 -39.11 -14.32
C LEU A 720 -12.66 -40.32 -14.49
N GLY A 721 -12.44 -41.35 -13.68
CA GLY A 721 -13.29 -42.53 -13.58
C GLY A 721 -14.09 -42.55 -12.28
N PRO A 722 -14.97 -43.55 -12.08
CA PRO A 722 -15.84 -43.65 -10.91
C PRO A 722 -15.12 -43.66 -9.54
N ASN A 723 -13.85 -44.09 -9.51
CA ASN A 723 -13.03 -44.18 -8.31
C ASN A 723 -11.91 -43.12 -8.27
N SER A 724 -11.92 -42.15 -9.19
CA SER A 724 -10.90 -41.11 -9.25
C SER A 724 -11.15 -40.06 -8.17
N LYS A 725 -10.08 -39.71 -7.44
CA LYS A 725 -10.02 -38.56 -6.55
C LYS A 725 -9.07 -37.51 -7.11
N VAL A 726 -9.38 -36.25 -6.90
CA VAL A 726 -8.46 -35.14 -7.09
C VAL A 726 -8.00 -34.67 -5.71
N VAL A 727 -6.69 -34.69 -5.49
CA VAL A 727 -6.07 -34.27 -4.23
C VAL A 727 -5.31 -32.97 -4.51
N VAL A 728 -5.61 -31.93 -3.75
CA VAL A 728 -4.91 -30.65 -3.81
C VAL A 728 -4.12 -30.46 -2.53
N SER A 729 -2.83 -30.15 -2.65
CA SER A 729 -1.95 -29.83 -1.53
C SER A 729 -1.42 -28.41 -1.64
N GLU A 730 -2.16 -27.48 -1.04
CA GLU A 730 -1.96 -26.02 -1.14
C GLU A 730 -2.37 -25.33 0.17
N ILE A 731 -2.11 -24.02 0.28
CA ILE A 731 -2.62 -23.25 1.41
C ILE A 731 -4.14 -23.18 1.28
N CYS A 732 -4.84 -23.62 2.32
CA CYS A 732 -6.26 -23.32 2.50
C CYS A 732 -6.36 -22.16 3.49
N LEU A 733 -6.83 -21.00 3.03
CA LEU A 733 -6.93 -19.83 3.91
C LEU A 733 -7.86 -20.12 5.09
N PRO A 734 -7.46 -19.78 6.33
CA PRO A 734 -8.28 -20.01 7.51
C PRO A 734 -9.43 -19.00 7.56
N GLU A 735 -10.51 -19.42 8.23
CA GLU A 735 -11.59 -18.51 8.61
C GLU A 735 -11.04 -17.34 9.45
N PRO A 736 -11.55 -16.11 9.26
CA PRO A 736 -11.05 -14.95 9.99
C PRO A 736 -11.07 -15.15 11.52
N ASN A 737 -9.98 -14.79 12.20
CA ASN A 737 -9.84 -14.87 13.66
C ASN A 737 -9.87 -16.29 14.25
N THR A 738 -9.63 -17.34 13.46
CA THR A 738 -9.56 -18.73 13.98
C THR A 738 -8.16 -19.18 14.36
N MET A 739 -7.14 -18.36 14.09
CA MET A 739 -5.75 -18.61 14.48
C MET A 739 -5.04 -17.32 14.94
N PRO A 740 -3.88 -17.41 15.61
CA PRO A 740 -3.14 -16.24 16.03
C PRO A 740 -2.76 -15.34 14.85
N ALA A 741 -2.88 -14.02 15.03
CA ALA A 741 -2.67 -13.03 13.98
C ALA A 741 -1.29 -13.14 13.29
N ARG A 742 -0.24 -13.58 14.00
CA ARG A 742 1.09 -13.82 13.41
C ARG A 742 1.05 -14.91 12.34
N GLN A 743 0.36 -16.02 12.61
CA GLN A 743 0.23 -17.13 11.69
C GLN A 743 -0.68 -16.77 10.52
N GLU A 744 -1.83 -16.14 10.80
CA GLU A 744 -2.77 -15.70 9.77
C GLU A 744 -2.11 -14.71 8.80
N ARG A 745 -1.34 -13.75 9.33
CA ARG A 745 -0.59 -12.77 8.55
C ARG A 745 0.42 -13.44 7.61
N LYS A 746 1.04 -14.55 8.01
CA LYS A 746 1.97 -15.31 7.16
C LYS A 746 1.24 -15.95 5.97
N LEU A 747 0.10 -16.60 6.20
CA LEU A 747 -0.68 -17.25 5.13
C LEU A 747 -1.27 -16.22 4.17
N ARG A 748 -1.90 -15.16 4.69
CA ARG A 748 -2.45 -14.07 3.86
C ARG A 748 -1.37 -13.26 3.13
N ALA A 749 -0.15 -13.18 3.66
CA ALA A 749 0.96 -12.58 2.92
C ALA A 749 1.36 -13.40 1.68
N MET A 750 1.15 -14.72 1.69
CA MET A 750 1.34 -15.53 0.48
C MET A 750 0.33 -15.17 -0.60
N ASP A 751 -0.94 -15.04 -0.23
CA ASP A 751 -2.01 -14.64 -1.15
C ASP A 751 -1.69 -13.33 -1.86
N VAL A 752 -1.31 -12.30 -1.10
CA VAL A 752 -0.86 -11.01 -1.66
C VAL A 752 0.38 -11.15 -2.55
N ALA A 753 1.29 -12.09 -2.24
CA ALA A 753 2.45 -12.37 -3.07
C ALA A 753 2.05 -13.04 -4.40
N MET A 754 1.07 -13.95 -4.40
CA MET A 754 0.58 -14.59 -5.62
C MET A 754 -0.17 -13.61 -6.53
N MET A 755 -0.95 -12.72 -5.94
CA MET A 755 -1.55 -11.59 -6.66
C MET A 755 -0.47 -10.72 -7.32
N THR A 756 0.59 -10.39 -6.57
CA THR A 756 1.69 -9.54 -7.04
C THR A 756 2.46 -10.13 -8.22
N LEU A 757 2.73 -11.45 -8.18
CA LEU A 757 3.61 -12.11 -9.12
C LEU A 757 2.89 -12.65 -10.35
N GLN A 758 1.65 -13.12 -10.19
CA GLN A 758 0.96 -13.93 -11.19
C GLN A 758 -0.53 -13.59 -11.37
N ASN A 759 -1.07 -12.57 -10.68
CA ASN A 759 -2.52 -12.33 -10.58
C ASN A 759 -3.29 -13.60 -10.15
N ALA A 760 -2.64 -14.42 -9.33
CA ALA A 760 -3.20 -15.63 -8.74
C ALA A 760 -3.59 -15.37 -7.28
N GLN A 761 -4.12 -16.39 -6.61
CA GLN A 761 -4.60 -16.29 -5.23
C GLN A 761 -4.44 -17.60 -4.47
N GLU A 762 -4.29 -17.49 -3.16
CA GLU A 762 -4.61 -18.59 -2.24
C GLU A 762 -6.14 -18.60 -2.03
N ARG A 763 -6.71 -19.76 -1.68
CA ARG A 763 -8.16 -19.93 -1.60
C ARG A 763 -8.58 -20.46 -0.24
N ASP A 764 -9.70 -19.98 0.28
CA ASP A 764 -10.37 -20.61 1.41
C ASP A 764 -11.15 -21.87 0.99
N LYS A 765 -11.75 -22.56 1.97
CA LYS A 765 -12.48 -23.80 1.75
C LYS A 765 -13.65 -23.63 0.78
N ASP A 766 -14.43 -22.56 0.92
CA ASP A 766 -15.64 -22.35 0.13
C ASP A 766 -15.28 -21.92 -1.30
N GLU A 767 -14.21 -21.14 -1.47
CA GLU A 767 -13.61 -20.82 -2.76
C GLU A 767 -13.11 -22.08 -3.49
N TRP A 768 -12.47 -23.03 -2.78
CA TRP A 768 -12.09 -24.33 -3.36
C TRP A 768 -13.30 -25.12 -3.86
N ILE A 769 -14.36 -25.20 -3.05
CA ILE A 769 -15.60 -25.90 -3.42
C ILE A 769 -16.23 -25.22 -4.66
N SER A 770 -16.30 -23.90 -4.65
CA SER A 770 -16.82 -23.10 -5.76
C SER A 770 -16.02 -23.30 -7.04
N LEU A 771 -14.68 -23.28 -6.96
CA LEU A 771 -13.78 -23.47 -8.10
C LEU A 771 -14.01 -24.81 -8.80
N PHE A 772 -14.06 -25.90 -8.03
CA PHE A 772 -14.29 -27.24 -8.58
C PHE A 772 -15.69 -27.36 -9.19
N LYS A 773 -16.72 -26.86 -8.51
CA LYS A 773 -18.10 -26.84 -9.05
C LYS A 773 -18.22 -26.05 -10.35
N ARG A 774 -17.52 -24.91 -10.48
CA ARG A 774 -17.48 -24.10 -11.71
C ARG A 774 -16.76 -24.80 -12.86
N ALA A 775 -15.86 -25.74 -12.56
CA ALA A 775 -15.26 -26.59 -13.57
C ALA A 775 -16.23 -27.69 -14.02
N ASP A 776 -16.86 -28.38 -13.08
CA ASP A 776 -17.91 -29.38 -13.30
C ASP A 776 -18.70 -29.67 -12.01
N GLU A 777 -20.03 -29.72 -12.08
CA GLU A 777 -20.88 -29.96 -10.90
C GLU A 777 -20.72 -31.38 -10.30
N ARG A 778 -20.11 -32.31 -11.04
CA ARG A 778 -19.88 -33.70 -10.60
C ARG A 778 -18.73 -33.85 -9.60
N PHE A 779 -17.93 -32.81 -9.39
CA PHE A 779 -16.93 -32.83 -8.31
C PHE A 779 -17.62 -32.76 -6.94
N ILE A 780 -17.38 -33.77 -6.11
CA ILE A 780 -17.87 -33.85 -4.74
C ILE A 780 -16.73 -33.50 -3.80
N PHE A 781 -16.93 -32.50 -2.95
CA PHE A 781 -15.99 -32.19 -1.88
C PHE A 781 -16.05 -33.25 -0.78
N ASP A 782 -14.94 -33.96 -0.55
CA ASP A 782 -14.85 -34.97 0.51
C ASP A 782 -14.43 -34.32 1.84
N GLY A 783 -13.52 -33.36 1.78
CA GLY A 783 -12.99 -32.72 2.99
C GLY A 783 -11.70 -31.95 2.76
N VAL A 784 -11.32 -31.20 3.80
CA VAL A 784 -10.04 -30.51 3.93
C VAL A 784 -9.42 -30.90 5.25
N THR A 785 -8.14 -31.26 5.23
CA THR A 785 -7.35 -31.57 6.43
C THR A 785 -6.13 -30.66 6.46
N GLN A 786 -5.95 -29.91 7.54
CA GLN A 786 -4.73 -29.13 7.79
C GLN A 786 -3.92 -29.86 8.87
N PRO A 787 -2.82 -30.57 8.51
CA PRO A 787 -1.98 -31.20 9.51
C PRO A 787 -1.38 -30.18 10.48
N GLU A 788 -1.28 -30.53 11.76
CA GLU A 788 -0.72 -29.63 12.77
C GLU A 788 0.73 -29.25 12.43
N GLY A 789 1.02 -27.94 12.45
CA GLY A 789 2.33 -27.38 12.09
C GLY A 789 2.59 -27.25 10.58
N SER A 790 1.73 -27.79 9.71
CA SER A 790 1.79 -27.58 8.26
C SER A 790 1.21 -26.22 7.87
N ASP A 791 1.81 -25.54 6.89
CA ASP A 791 1.16 -24.41 6.20
C ASP A 791 0.20 -24.89 5.08
N LEU A 792 0.37 -26.12 4.60
CA LEU A 792 -0.42 -26.69 3.51
C LEU A 792 -1.53 -27.60 4.03
N ALA A 793 -2.71 -27.45 3.45
CA ALA A 793 -3.82 -28.37 3.59
C ALA A 793 -3.70 -29.53 2.59
N VAL A 794 -4.44 -30.60 2.87
CA VAL A 794 -4.81 -31.63 1.91
C VAL A 794 -6.31 -31.52 1.68
N ILE A 795 -6.70 -31.17 0.46
CA ILE A 795 -8.08 -30.96 0.03
C ILE A 795 -8.44 -32.07 -0.95
N VAL A 796 -9.55 -32.75 -0.72
CA VAL A 796 -9.91 -33.95 -1.49
C VAL A 796 -11.27 -33.79 -2.14
N PHE A 797 -11.33 -34.08 -3.43
CA PHE A 797 -12.55 -34.16 -4.21
C PHE A 797 -12.71 -35.54 -4.84
N SER A 798 -13.89 -36.15 -4.70
CA SER A 798 -14.28 -37.34 -5.45
C SER A 798 -15.01 -36.98 -6.74
N TRP A 799 -14.93 -37.87 -7.73
CA TRP A 799 -15.69 -37.75 -8.96
C TRP A 799 -16.97 -38.58 -8.93
N LYS A 800 -18.14 -37.95 -9.15
CA LYS A 800 -19.40 -38.67 -9.34
C LYS A 800 -19.67 -38.88 -10.82
N ASP A 801 -19.52 -40.11 -11.28
CA ASP A 801 -19.94 -40.45 -12.63
C ASP A 801 -21.47 -40.37 -12.73
N ILE A 802 -21.98 -39.65 -13.73
CA ILE A 802 -23.40 -39.72 -14.06
C ILE A 802 -23.51 -40.99 -14.90
N ALA A 803 -24.02 -42.06 -14.32
CA ALA A 803 -24.40 -43.23 -15.09
C ALA A 803 -25.32 -42.76 -16.24
N ASN A 804 -24.85 -42.92 -17.48
CA ASN A 804 -25.68 -42.76 -18.66
C ASN A 804 -26.84 -43.75 -18.63
#